data_AF-A0A9X6LBQ2-F1
#
_entry.id   AF-A0A9X6LBQ2-F1
#
_cell.length_a   1.000
_cell.length_b   1.000
_cell.length_c   1.000
_cell.angle_alpha   90.00
_cell.angle_beta   90.00
_cell.angle_gamma   90.00
#
_symmetry.space_group_name_H-M   'P 1'
#
loop_
_entity.id
_entity.type
_entity.pdbx_description
1 polymer ?
#
loop_
_entity_poly.entity_id
_entity_poly.type
_entity_poly.pdbx_seq_one_letter_code
_entity_poly.pdbx_strand_id
1 'polypeptide(L)'
;MNLNENESIIKKHGRINNQTEHGLEKVRKAVDSLFTDEERNSLKLTVTDYNVDQIANLVECISNEILPREKTILLDRIRLAKRLSYARNLLSNGNFESPNGPRLKGWRTSSYVKVLTDNPIFKGRYLHMPGARKFESGNVYPSYVYQKVDESKLKPYTRYLVRGFVGSSKNLKLLVQRYGSEIQVEMDVPNDIRYDMLTSTFGGWEGERQQSYQIIPTHTCTCKDKISINTMGQQMNKSCGCKNPHVFSYHIDTGSLDFTENLGLWFVLKIMSTDGEANINNLEIIEVEPLTGTALAYVKKREHRWNVNMTQKRLQADEAIQVAQEAVRNLFTNPQENQLNLDSTFLNLVIAADLVDRIPYVYDSFLIGALPSMNFEIVQKLSQLIDRAWRLYARRNFVRNGTFKSYTNDWHVTEGVEVKKTYNTSVLVLSNWSHEASQQLQVAPNRGYLLRVTARKEDAGRGTVTISDSAEIIEMLTFTSCDDETVSEEGAFWGFVTQTQEFFPDTSQVQIDIGETEGMFEVASVELICMEQMDTPLYNIACQKDIDIPSNSVGCAQKQAINFHGPLLDRLSTDGRTYWEYLTRYSPVMYQAINKSYSNGKTDLITKFNADGNWNMADQWESIGEFPQIPYVYASVQETKTHLFLGYYFYHARDEGFFPAEGHENDLEGMMIAVRKDGNYGVPVAMETIYHSDFLRYRLKDPNVQPGYSKIENTSVRFSEVTHPEVFISANGDLLGEFGHSVSAFTGNESVENNGIVYKFGEPPSEEPTQFSPEWQHTYNYGILPIDELWEKKYSYDNTPFQSFGVFPNTAPGGTGNANAPWNWSDEDQDGTLGKGIFFTDPAYLFDIDFNGLGTFSHEYVYNPYWTHKVILKSVTPKVYKDPSNNLPDIYISMEQYPLKGMRYISERVWMKSDAALLVPHTVKFGGDQKTANTTFSEPTNTLYIAVSNINPLLWLEVKDYDASDADDYMGSIVLPLDTGNIAGKADLKEAIIDYEVITNQNFPLAPEGVYIYKDVNFSGPYTLLKHSVANFKDIGMNDTVSSIKIVGPYDVIGYSDANFTGRFAPLVTTDNIDSTNIKNDEMSSIRITRK
;
A
#
# COMPACT_ATOMS: atom_id res chain seq x y z
N MET A 1 -41.08 86.56 26.98
CA MET A 1 -41.84 85.29 27.07
C MET A 1 -41.57 84.52 25.80
N ASN A 2 -41.17 83.26 25.81
CA ASN A 2 -40.64 82.41 26.86
C ASN A 2 -40.17 81.16 26.12
N LEU A 3 -38.87 80.88 26.17
CA LEU A 3 -38.26 79.59 26.52
C LEU A 3 -38.71 78.27 25.83
N ASN A 4 -39.77 78.24 25.02
CA ASN A 4 -40.40 77.01 24.52
C ASN A 4 -39.89 76.58 23.13
N GLU A 5 -39.37 77.48 22.29
CA GLU A 5 -38.83 77.09 20.97
C GLU A 5 -37.39 76.56 21.07
N ASN A 6 -36.55 77.11 21.96
CA ASN A 6 -35.23 76.55 22.24
C ASN A 6 -35.31 75.22 23.02
N GLU A 7 -36.28 75.04 23.92
CA GLU A 7 -36.51 73.73 24.54
C GLU A 7 -36.99 72.68 23.52
N SER A 8 -37.79 73.07 22.51
CA SER A 8 -38.26 72.15 21.46
C SER A 8 -37.12 71.68 20.56
N ILE A 9 -36.22 72.58 20.15
CA ILE A 9 -35.06 72.26 19.30
C ILE A 9 -34.00 71.49 20.08
N ILE A 10 -33.76 71.82 21.36
CA ILE A 10 -32.85 71.07 22.24
C ILE A 10 -33.45 69.70 22.63
N LYS A 11 -34.77 69.57 22.82
CA LYS A 11 -35.44 68.26 23.01
C LYS A 11 -35.47 67.42 21.73
N LYS A 12 -35.55 68.03 20.53
CA LYS A 12 -35.43 67.33 19.24
C LYS A 12 -34.01 66.86 18.97
N HIS A 13 -32.99 67.72 19.14
CA HIS A 13 -31.57 67.34 19.04
C HIS A 13 -31.17 66.32 20.12
N GLY A 14 -31.65 66.49 21.36
CA GLY A 14 -31.44 65.55 22.46
C GLY A 14 -32.13 64.21 22.27
N ARG A 15 -33.33 64.16 21.66
CA ARG A 15 -34.01 62.89 21.28
C ARG A 15 -33.32 62.18 20.12
N ILE A 16 -32.87 62.93 19.11
CA ILE A 16 -32.15 62.38 17.95
C ILE A 16 -30.79 61.80 18.40
N ASN A 17 -30.06 62.49 19.30
CA ASN A 17 -28.84 61.94 19.89
C ASN A 17 -29.10 60.69 20.75
N ASN A 18 -30.13 60.68 21.62
CA ASN A 18 -30.42 59.52 22.47
C ASN A 18 -30.87 58.27 21.68
N GLN A 19 -31.67 58.44 20.63
CA GLN A 19 -32.10 57.33 19.77
C GLN A 19 -30.95 56.79 18.91
N THR A 20 -30.06 57.67 18.46
CA THR A 20 -28.86 57.30 17.68
C THR A 20 -27.83 56.58 18.55
N GLU A 21 -27.60 57.03 19.78
CA GLU A 21 -26.75 56.34 20.77
C GLU A 21 -27.33 54.98 21.18
N HIS A 22 -28.65 54.89 21.39
CA HIS A 22 -29.30 53.61 21.73
C HIS A 22 -29.23 52.59 20.58
N GLY A 23 -29.34 53.04 19.33
CA GLY A 23 -29.14 52.19 18.15
C GLY A 23 -27.70 51.72 17.98
N LEU A 24 -26.75 52.64 18.15
CA LEU A 24 -25.33 52.32 18.09
C LEU A 24 -24.92 51.29 19.17
N GLU A 25 -25.46 51.42 20.38
CA GLU A 25 -25.19 50.48 21.48
C GLU A 25 -25.72 49.07 21.19
N LYS A 26 -26.88 48.95 20.52
CA LYS A 26 -27.40 47.65 20.06
C LYS A 26 -26.47 47.01 19.02
N VAL A 27 -25.97 47.78 18.06
CA VAL A 27 -25.04 47.28 17.05
C VAL A 27 -23.69 46.90 17.68
N ARG A 28 -23.17 47.69 18.62
CA ARG A 28 -21.96 47.36 19.39
C ARG A 28 -22.10 46.02 20.11
N LYS A 29 -23.20 45.83 20.85
CA LYS A 29 -23.49 44.56 21.52
C LYS A 29 -23.60 43.39 20.54
N ALA A 30 -24.22 43.60 19.37
CA ALA A 30 -24.30 42.57 18.34
C ALA A 30 -22.91 42.19 17.81
N VAL A 31 -22.05 43.16 17.51
CA VAL A 31 -20.66 42.93 17.06
C VAL A 31 -19.83 42.23 18.14
N ASP A 32 -19.88 42.71 19.38
CA ASP A 32 -19.12 42.12 20.48
C ASP A 32 -19.64 40.71 20.84
N SER A 33 -20.91 40.40 20.57
CA SER A 33 -21.47 39.06 20.77
C SER A 33 -20.86 37.96 19.90
N LEU A 34 -20.16 38.34 18.82
CA LEU A 34 -19.47 37.42 17.91
C LEU A 34 -18.27 36.71 18.57
N PHE A 35 -17.63 37.38 19.53
CA PHE A 35 -16.33 36.99 20.09
C PHE A 35 -16.46 36.30 21.44
N THR A 36 -15.51 35.42 21.77
CA THR A 36 -15.45 34.70 23.05
C THR A 36 -15.07 35.57 24.24
N ASP A 37 -14.27 36.60 23.99
CA ASP A 37 -13.61 37.43 25.00
C ASP A 37 -13.50 38.89 24.53
N GLU A 38 -13.15 39.79 25.45
CA GLU A 38 -13.02 41.23 25.17
C GLU A 38 -11.82 41.57 24.27
N GLU A 39 -10.80 40.70 24.23
CA GLU A 39 -9.62 40.83 23.37
C GLU A 39 -9.92 40.47 21.91
N ARG A 40 -11.04 39.80 21.65
CA ARG A 40 -11.55 39.40 20.33
C ARG A 40 -10.60 38.47 19.58
N ASN A 41 -9.90 37.60 20.32
CA ASN A 41 -8.94 36.67 19.77
C ASN A 41 -9.60 35.48 19.04
N SER A 42 -10.84 35.13 19.40
CA SER A 42 -11.57 34.03 18.77
C SER A 42 -13.08 34.27 18.65
N LEU A 43 -13.71 33.58 17.70
CA LEU A 43 -15.16 33.58 17.52
C LEU A 43 -15.83 32.51 18.38
N LYS A 44 -17.02 32.80 18.90
CA LYS A 44 -17.84 31.76 19.54
C LYS A 44 -18.13 30.62 18.57
N LEU A 45 -18.11 29.39 19.07
CA LEU A 45 -18.37 28.19 18.26
C LEU A 45 -19.76 28.23 17.58
N THR A 46 -20.76 28.81 18.25
CA THR A 46 -22.14 28.94 17.75
C THR A 46 -22.31 29.99 16.65
N VAL A 47 -21.37 30.92 16.49
CA VAL A 47 -21.41 31.97 15.47
C VAL A 47 -20.98 31.38 14.13
N THR A 48 -21.83 31.48 13.11
CA THR A 48 -21.54 31.05 11.72
C THR A 48 -20.99 32.20 10.86
N ASP A 49 -20.34 31.86 9.74
CA ASP A 49 -19.93 32.89 8.76
C ASP A 49 -21.11 33.73 8.26
N TYR A 50 -22.30 33.12 8.15
CA TYR A 50 -23.56 33.81 7.84
C TYR A 50 -23.98 34.79 8.95
N ASN A 51 -23.82 34.44 10.24
CA ASN A 51 -24.12 35.38 11.33
C ASN A 51 -23.24 36.63 11.26
N VAL A 52 -21.97 36.48 10.88
CA VAL A 52 -21.06 37.61 10.67
C VAL A 52 -21.56 38.49 9.52
N ASP A 53 -22.06 37.90 8.43
CA ASP A 53 -22.66 38.66 7.30
C ASP A 53 -23.90 39.45 7.72
N GLN A 54 -24.79 38.85 8.51
CA GLN A 54 -25.99 39.53 8.99
C GLN A 54 -25.66 40.72 9.90
N ILE A 55 -24.65 40.58 10.78
CA ILE A 55 -24.20 41.69 11.62
C ILE A 55 -23.45 42.74 10.80
N ALA A 56 -22.73 42.35 9.75
CA ALA A 56 -22.13 43.29 8.82
C ALA A 56 -23.18 44.18 8.12
N ASN A 57 -24.31 43.59 7.70
CA ASN A 57 -25.44 44.33 7.14
C ASN A 57 -26.03 45.34 8.14
N LEU A 58 -26.13 44.97 9.43
CA LEU A 58 -26.56 45.89 10.48
C LEU A 58 -25.61 47.08 10.66
N VAL A 59 -24.29 46.86 10.59
CA VAL A 59 -23.29 47.93 10.70
C VAL A 59 -23.31 48.85 9.46
N GLU A 60 -23.57 48.31 8.28
CA GLU A 60 -23.64 49.08 7.04
C GLU A 60 -24.77 50.12 7.03
N CYS A 61 -25.85 49.89 7.78
CA CYS A 61 -26.96 50.81 7.93
C CYS A 61 -26.68 52.01 8.85
N ILE A 62 -25.51 52.08 9.51
CA ILE A 62 -25.06 53.27 10.23
C ILE A 62 -24.66 54.35 9.20
N SER A 63 -25.01 55.62 9.46
CA SER A 63 -24.84 56.72 8.50
C SER A 63 -23.39 57.16 8.51
N ASN A 64 -22.83 57.24 7.30
CA ASN A 64 -21.49 57.77 7.08
C ASN A 64 -21.40 59.27 7.41
N GLU A 65 -22.53 59.97 7.41
CA GLU A 65 -22.58 61.42 7.64
C GLU A 65 -22.66 61.77 9.12
N ILE A 66 -23.27 60.90 9.93
CA ILE A 66 -23.55 61.15 11.36
C ILE A 66 -22.53 60.47 12.27
N LEU A 67 -22.11 59.22 11.98
CA LEU A 67 -21.21 58.42 12.84
C LEU A 67 -20.11 57.70 12.03
N PRO A 68 -19.28 58.43 11.24
CA PRO A 68 -18.28 57.81 10.38
C PRO A 68 -17.23 57.01 11.16
N ARG A 69 -16.76 57.54 12.30
CA ARG A 69 -15.67 56.95 13.08
C ARG A 69 -16.10 55.63 13.73
N GLU A 70 -17.28 55.62 14.34
CA GLU A 70 -17.85 54.46 15.02
C GLU A 70 -18.18 53.35 14.02
N LYS A 71 -18.72 53.71 12.85
CA LYS A 71 -18.96 52.76 11.76
C LYS A 71 -17.66 52.12 11.28
N THR A 72 -16.59 52.88 11.06
CA THR A 72 -15.30 52.33 10.67
C THR A 72 -14.75 51.34 11.69
N ILE A 73 -14.81 51.67 12.98
CA ILE A 73 -14.36 50.76 14.06
C ILE A 73 -15.17 49.45 14.05
N LEU A 74 -16.49 49.53 13.90
CA LEU A 74 -17.34 48.33 13.86
C LEU A 74 -17.11 47.49 12.60
N LEU A 75 -16.89 48.12 11.44
CA LEU A 75 -16.53 47.42 10.21
C LEU A 75 -15.17 46.73 10.32
N ASP A 76 -14.19 47.36 10.97
CA ASP A 76 -12.88 46.74 11.22
C ASP A 76 -12.98 45.52 12.13
N ARG A 77 -13.86 45.58 13.15
CA ARG A 77 -14.18 44.41 13.98
C ARG A 77 -14.87 43.30 13.18
N ILE A 78 -15.78 43.64 12.28
CA ILE A 78 -16.44 42.66 11.40
C ILE A 78 -15.44 42.03 10.43
N ARG A 79 -14.50 42.81 9.89
CA ARG A 79 -13.41 42.29 9.05
C ARG A 79 -12.51 41.33 9.84
N LEU A 80 -12.22 41.63 11.10
CA LEU A 80 -11.52 40.72 12.01
C LEU A 80 -12.32 39.43 12.22
N ALA A 81 -13.61 39.52 12.53
CA ALA A 81 -14.49 38.37 12.66
C ALA A 81 -14.48 37.50 11.39
N LYS A 82 -14.58 38.10 10.20
CA LYS A 82 -14.47 37.36 8.93
C LYS A 82 -13.13 36.66 8.79
N ARG A 83 -12.00 37.32 9.08
CA ARG A 83 -10.66 36.69 9.06
C ARG A 83 -10.56 35.49 10.01
N LEU A 84 -11.14 35.59 11.21
CA LEU A 84 -11.19 34.48 12.15
C LEU A 84 -12.10 33.34 11.65
N SER A 85 -13.23 33.65 11.02
CA SER A 85 -14.09 32.63 10.39
C SER A 85 -13.37 31.91 9.25
N TYR A 86 -12.61 32.64 8.42
CA TYR A 86 -11.75 32.05 7.39
C TYR A 86 -10.66 31.16 8.00
N ALA A 87 -9.98 31.62 9.05
CA ALA A 87 -8.85 30.91 9.64
C ALA A 87 -9.27 29.57 10.29
N ARG A 88 -10.45 29.51 10.91
CA ARG A 88 -10.95 28.27 11.54
C ARG A 88 -11.62 27.30 10.55
N ASN A 89 -11.95 27.74 9.33
CA ASN A 89 -12.64 26.92 8.34
C ASN A 89 -11.64 26.06 7.56
N LEU A 90 -11.80 24.74 7.65
CA LEU A 90 -10.94 23.78 6.96
C LEU A 90 -11.23 23.69 5.46
N LEU A 91 -12.43 24.10 5.02
CA LEU A 91 -12.77 24.22 3.61
C LEU A 91 -12.06 25.42 2.99
N SER A 92 -11.31 25.16 1.92
CA SER A 92 -10.72 26.22 1.11
C SER A 92 -11.84 26.97 0.39
N ASN A 93 -11.91 28.29 0.56
CA ASN A 93 -12.86 29.16 -0.13
C ASN A 93 -14.34 28.74 0.07
N GLY A 94 -14.73 28.37 1.30
CA GLY A 94 -16.09 27.94 1.64
C GLY A 94 -17.20 29.00 1.51
N ASN A 95 -16.83 30.27 1.34
CA ASN A 95 -17.76 31.37 1.09
C ASN A 95 -17.59 32.04 -0.29
N PHE A 96 -16.77 31.46 -1.16
CA PHE A 96 -16.68 31.83 -2.58
C PHE A 96 -16.17 33.26 -2.88
N GLU A 97 -15.51 33.92 -1.92
CA GLU A 97 -15.00 35.30 -2.02
C GLU A 97 -13.56 35.44 -2.56
N SER A 98 -12.98 34.41 -3.18
CA SER A 98 -11.60 34.45 -3.71
C SER A 98 -11.36 35.61 -4.71
N PRO A 99 -10.28 36.42 -4.53
CA PRO A 99 -10.01 37.61 -5.35
C PRO A 99 -9.59 37.32 -6.80
N ASN A 100 -9.10 36.12 -7.12
CA ASN A 100 -8.47 35.80 -8.41
C ASN A 100 -9.46 35.31 -9.51
N GLY A 101 -10.64 35.93 -9.61
CA GLY A 101 -11.62 35.67 -10.68
C GLY A 101 -12.63 34.54 -10.39
N PRO A 102 -13.54 34.22 -11.34
CA PRO A 102 -14.71 33.33 -11.13
C PRO A 102 -14.39 31.84 -10.97
N ARG A 103 -13.12 31.47 -10.76
CA ARG A 103 -12.71 30.06 -10.62
C ARG A 103 -12.89 29.63 -9.17
N LEU A 104 -13.60 28.52 -8.97
CA LEU A 104 -13.82 27.84 -7.69
C LEU A 104 -12.52 27.21 -7.16
N LYS A 105 -11.54 28.03 -6.77
CA LYS A 105 -10.24 27.58 -6.27
C LYS A 105 -10.42 26.67 -5.05
N GLY A 106 -9.85 25.47 -5.09
CA GLY A 106 -9.96 24.45 -4.04
C GLY A 106 -11.15 23.49 -4.18
N TRP A 107 -12.06 23.74 -5.13
CA TRP A 107 -13.22 22.89 -5.38
C TRP A 107 -13.13 22.21 -6.74
N ARG A 108 -13.63 20.98 -6.83
CA ARG A 108 -13.86 20.23 -8.08
C ARG A 108 -15.33 20.32 -8.43
N THR A 109 -15.68 20.67 -9.67
CA THR A 109 -17.07 20.85 -10.08
C THR A 109 -17.37 20.28 -11.46
N SER A 110 -18.64 19.99 -11.71
CA SER A 110 -19.14 19.87 -13.08
C SER A 110 -19.12 21.23 -13.79
N SER A 111 -19.15 21.23 -15.12
CA SER A 111 -18.90 22.40 -15.98
C SER A 111 -19.89 23.56 -15.84
N TYR A 112 -21.03 23.37 -15.16
CA TYR A 112 -22.14 24.33 -15.12
C TYR A 112 -22.43 24.92 -13.75
N VAL A 113 -21.72 24.44 -12.72
CA VAL A 113 -21.72 25.07 -11.41
C VAL A 113 -20.95 26.39 -11.49
N LYS A 114 -21.54 27.47 -10.99
CA LYS A 114 -20.99 28.82 -11.12
C LYS A 114 -21.04 29.58 -9.80
N VAL A 115 -20.15 30.56 -9.67
CA VAL A 115 -20.23 31.56 -8.60
C VAL A 115 -20.90 32.80 -9.17
N LEU A 116 -21.98 33.23 -8.52
CA LEU A 116 -22.75 34.41 -8.90
C LEU A 116 -22.68 35.48 -7.80
N THR A 117 -23.05 36.70 -8.14
CA THR A 117 -23.18 37.87 -7.23
C THR A 117 -24.63 38.35 -7.20
N ASP A 118 -24.91 39.37 -6.40
CA ASP A 118 -26.19 40.11 -6.43
C ASP A 118 -27.42 39.27 -6.02
N ASN A 119 -27.21 38.30 -5.13
CA ASN A 119 -28.31 37.61 -4.46
C ASN A 119 -28.63 38.35 -3.16
N PRO A 120 -29.88 38.77 -2.94
CA PRO A 120 -30.22 39.56 -1.78
C PRO A 120 -30.11 38.74 -0.46
N ILE A 121 -30.03 37.41 -0.54
CA ILE A 121 -29.87 36.47 0.60
C ILE A 121 -28.43 36.47 1.11
N PHE A 122 -27.46 36.55 0.20
CA PHE A 122 -26.05 36.38 0.49
C PHE A 122 -25.31 37.70 0.44
N LYS A 123 -24.49 37.98 1.46
CA LYS A 123 -23.60 39.14 1.42
C LYS A 123 -22.38 38.80 0.56
N GLY A 124 -22.47 39.11 -0.74
CA GLY A 124 -21.39 38.90 -1.70
C GLY A 124 -21.68 37.76 -2.68
N ARG A 125 -20.65 36.95 -2.96
CA ARG A 125 -20.68 35.84 -3.91
C ARG A 125 -21.32 34.60 -3.30
N TYR A 126 -21.96 33.78 -4.13
CA TYR A 126 -22.55 32.52 -3.71
C TYR A 126 -22.45 31.46 -4.80
N LEU A 127 -22.57 30.19 -4.42
CA LEU A 127 -22.55 29.06 -5.33
C LEU A 127 -23.95 28.81 -5.89
N HIS A 128 -24.06 28.80 -7.21
CA HIS A 128 -25.24 28.39 -7.94
C HIS A 128 -24.98 27.04 -8.64
N MET A 129 -25.81 26.06 -8.30
CA MET A 129 -25.80 24.71 -8.86
C MET A 129 -27.08 24.47 -9.65
N PRO A 130 -27.04 24.45 -10.99
CA PRO A 130 -28.21 24.12 -11.79
C PRO A 130 -28.53 22.62 -11.76
N GLY A 131 -29.68 22.21 -12.29
CA GLY A 131 -30.07 20.81 -12.44
C GLY A 131 -29.11 20.00 -13.29
N ALA A 132 -29.23 18.67 -13.19
CA ALA A 132 -28.47 17.74 -14.03
C ALA A 132 -28.76 17.99 -15.52
N ARG A 133 -27.78 17.73 -16.38
CA ARG A 133 -27.94 17.91 -17.83
C ARG A 133 -28.28 16.59 -18.51
N LYS A 134 -29.35 16.61 -19.29
CA LYS A 134 -29.69 15.55 -20.23
C LYS A 134 -29.19 15.91 -21.62
N PHE A 135 -28.40 15.03 -22.24
CA PHE A 135 -27.95 15.19 -23.62
C PHE A 135 -28.88 14.46 -24.59
N GLU A 136 -28.77 14.77 -25.88
CA GLU A 136 -29.58 14.17 -26.95
C GLU A 136 -29.44 12.63 -26.99
N SER A 137 -28.31 12.09 -26.55
CA SER A 137 -28.04 10.66 -26.37
C SER A 137 -28.83 10.00 -25.23
N GLY A 138 -29.61 10.76 -24.45
CA GLY A 138 -30.39 10.26 -23.32
C GLY A 138 -29.65 10.24 -21.97
N ASN A 139 -28.32 10.37 -21.98
CA ASN A 139 -27.49 10.35 -20.77
C ASN A 139 -27.71 11.60 -19.90
N VAL A 140 -27.81 11.38 -18.58
CA VAL A 140 -27.98 12.43 -17.57
C VAL A 140 -26.70 12.58 -16.75
N TYR A 141 -26.10 13.76 -16.77
CA TYR A 141 -24.89 14.08 -16.02
C TYR A 141 -25.20 15.00 -14.83
N PRO A 142 -24.82 14.62 -13.60
CA PRO A 142 -25.15 15.40 -12.42
C PRO A 142 -24.43 16.76 -12.36
N SER A 143 -25.06 17.71 -11.69
CA SER A 143 -24.37 18.89 -11.21
C SER A 143 -23.76 18.59 -9.85
N TYR A 144 -22.46 18.80 -9.69
CA TYR A 144 -21.77 18.49 -8.44
C TYR A 144 -20.66 19.49 -8.11
N VAL A 145 -20.36 19.59 -6.82
CA VAL A 145 -19.17 20.25 -6.29
C VAL A 145 -18.64 19.45 -5.12
N TYR A 146 -17.32 19.26 -5.04
CA TYR A 146 -16.71 18.61 -3.90
C TYR A 146 -15.33 19.15 -3.56
N GLN A 147 -14.93 18.92 -2.32
CA GLN A 147 -13.59 19.20 -1.79
C GLN A 147 -13.22 18.14 -0.75
N LYS A 148 -11.94 17.77 -0.72
CA LYS A 148 -11.36 16.94 0.34
C LYS A 148 -10.59 17.84 1.30
N VAL A 149 -10.89 17.75 2.59
CA VAL A 149 -10.02 18.27 3.64
C VAL A 149 -8.93 17.23 3.85
N ASP A 150 -7.68 17.63 3.62
CA ASP A 150 -6.52 16.75 3.72
C ASP A 150 -6.26 16.29 5.17
N GLU A 151 -5.72 15.07 5.33
CA GLU A 151 -5.38 14.49 6.64
C GLU A 151 -4.52 15.44 7.49
N SER A 152 -3.61 16.20 6.88
CA SER A 152 -2.71 17.16 7.55
C SER A 152 -3.42 18.33 8.26
N LYS A 153 -4.68 18.60 7.90
CA LYS A 153 -5.49 19.65 8.53
C LYS A 153 -6.37 19.13 9.66
N LEU A 154 -6.36 17.82 9.89
CA LEU A 154 -7.16 17.15 10.90
C LEU A 154 -6.30 16.81 12.12
N LYS A 155 -6.99 16.54 13.22
CA LYS A 155 -6.44 16.05 14.48
C LYS A 155 -7.06 14.69 14.80
N PRO A 156 -6.29 13.75 15.36
CA PRO A 156 -6.81 12.43 15.70
C PRO A 156 -7.90 12.54 16.75
N TYR A 157 -8.86 11.63 16.70
CA TYR A 157 -9.92 11.50 17.71
C TYR A 157 -10.60 12.83 18.04
N THR A 158 -10.95 13.61 17.03
CA THR A 158 -11.48 14.98 17.19
C THR A 158 -12.83 15.13 16.48
N ARG A 159 -13.76 15.85 17.12
CA ARG A 159 -15.06 16.23 16.56
C ARG A 159 -14.94 17.49 15.71
N TYR A 160 -15.59 17.46 14.55
CA TYR A 160 -15.75 18.59 13.64
C TYR A 160 -17.21 18.90 13.41
N LEU A 161 -17.50 20.17 13.10
CA LEU A 161 -18.83 20.65 12.76
C LEU A 161 -18.88 20.99 11.27
N VAL A 162 -19.77 20.33 10.54
CA VAL A 162 -20.09 20.63 9.14
C VAL A 162 -21.37 21.46 9.10
N ARG A 163 -21.31 22.65 8.52
CA ARG A 163 -22.49 23.53 8.43
C ARG A 163 -22.44 24.46 7.23
N GLY A 164 -23.58 25.07 6.93
CA GLY A 164 -23.69 26.05 5.87
C GLY A 164 -25.08 26.66 5.76
N PHE A 165 -25.23 27.60 4.81
CA PHE A 165 -26.49 28.28 4.54
C PHE A 165 -26.97 28.00 3.13
N VAL A 166 -28.22 27.53 3.01
CA VAL A 166 -28.90 27.26 1.75
C VAL A 166 -29.96 28.34 1.54
N GLY A 167 -29.78 29.18 0.54
CA GLY A 167 -30.76 30.22 0.20
C GLY A 167 -32.03 29.60 -0.38
N SER A 168 -31.86 28.67 -1.31
CA SER A 168 -32.94 27.84 -1.86
C SER A 168 -32.34 26.57 -2.46
N SER A 169 -33.08 25.46 -2.44
CA SER A 169 -32.65 24.22 -3.11
C SER A 169 -33.81 23.31 -3.49
N LYS A 170 -33.59 22.53 -4.53
CA LYS A 170 -34.44 21.44 -5.00
C LYS A 170 -33.58 20.27 -5.45
N ASN A 171 -33.84 19.09 -4.88
CA ASN A 171 -33.13 17.83 -5.06
C ASN A 171 -31.62 17.91 -4.80
N LEU A 172 -31.20 18.82 -3.92
CA LEU A 172 -29.81 18.92 -3.50
C LEU A 172 -29.49 17.80 -2.51
N LYS A 173 -28.40 17.08 -2.74
CA LYS A 173 -27.90 16.06 -1.81
C LYS A 173 -26.53 16.44 -1.29
N LEU A 174 -26.38 16.42 0.03
CA LEU A 174 -25.11 16.55 0.74
C LEU A 174 -24.60 15.16 1.12
N LEU A 175 -23.32 14.91 0.86
CA LEU A 175 -22.54 13.84 1.45
C LEU A 175 -21.33 14.44 2.18
N VAL A 176 -21.12 14.03 3.42
CA VAL A 176 -19.82 14.21 4.10
C VAL A 176 -19.36 12.87 4.62
N GLN A 177 -18.12 12.50 4.27
CA GLN A 177 -17.60 11.19 4.60
C GLN A 177 -16.12 11.14 4.99
N ARG A 178 -15.80 10.20 5.89
CA ARG A 178 -14.47 9.67 6.22
C ARG A 178 -14.47 8.14 6.14
N TYR A 179 -15.28 7.50 6.98
CA TYR A 179 -15.39 6.05 7.13
C TYR A 179 -16.61 5.46 6.39
N GLY A 180 -17.26 6.23 5.51
CA GLY A 180 -18.44 5.85 4.73
C GLY A 180 -19.50 6.96 4.69
N SER A 181 -20.76 6.71 4.37
CA SER A 181 -21.79 7.77 4.31
C SER A 181 -22.23 8.31 5.69
N GLU A 182 -21.32 8.92 6.48
CA GLU A 182 -21.62 9.43 7.83
C GLU A 182 -22.72 10.49 7.84
N ILE A 183 -22.69 11.40 6.86
CA ILE A 183 -23.73 12.41 6.65
C ILE A 183 -24.18 12.27 5.21
N GLN A 184 -25.41 11.80 4.99
CA GLN A 184 -26.06 11.81 3.68
C GLN A 184 -27.47 12.36 3.83
N VAL A 185 -27.70 13.56 3.27
CA VAL A 185 -28.95 14.30 3.48
C VAL A 185 -29.44 14.90 2.16
N GLU A 186 -30.74 14.80 1.91
CA GLU A 186 -31.42 15.54 0.84
C GLU A 186 -32.02 16.83 1.41
N MET A 187 -31.78 17.94 0.73
CA MET A 187 -32.14 19.28 1.17
C MET A 187 -33.01 19.94 0.10
N ASP A 188 -34.30 20.05 0.41
CA ASP A 188 -35.26 20.85 -0.35
C ASP A 188 -35.64 22.07 0.49
N VAL A 189 -35.11 23.22 0.10
CA VAL A 189 -35.25 24.47 0.84
C VAL A 189 -36.05 25.45 -0.01
N PRO A 190 -37.23 25.89 0.44
CA PRO A 190 -38.07 26.82 -0.32
C PRO A 190 -37.38 28.18 -0.47
N ASN A 191 -37.71 28.91 -1.54
CA ASN A 191 -37.26 30.29 -1.72
C ASN A 191 -38.27 31.25 -1.07
N ASP A 192 -38.30 31.30 0.27
CA ASP A 192 -39.32 32.05 1.03
C ASP A 192 -38.76 33.05 2.05
N ILE A 193 -37.44 33.31 2.03
CA ILE A 193 -36.82 34.43 2.75
C ILE A 193 -37.38 35.74 2.15
N ARG A 194 -38.17 36.47 2.95
CA ARG A 194 -38.79 37.73 2.53
C ARG A 194 -37.91 38.92 2.92
N TYR A 195 -37.88 39.93 2.07
CA TYR A 195 -37.30 41.23 2.36
C TYR A 195 -38.42 42.13 2.87
N ASP A 196 -38.37 42.51 4.14
CA ASP A 196 -39.30 43.52 4.63
C ASP A 196 -38.57 44.85 4.76
N MET A 197 -39.26 45.91 4.34
CA MET A 197 -38.79 47.26 4.60
C MET A 197 -39.00 47.53 6.08
N LEU A 198 -37.95 47.95 6.80
CA LEU A 198 -38.12 48.50 8.13
C LEU A 198 -38.99 49.76 8.03
N THR A 199 -40.30 49.62 8.21
CA THR A 199 -41.11 50.74 8.71
C THR A 199 -40.72 50.94 10.16
N SER A 200 -39.82 51.90 10.37
CA SER A 200 -39.64 52.63 11.62
C SER A 200 -39.59 51.78 12.91
N THR A 201 -38.47 51.12 13.18
CA THR A 201 -38.02 50.95 14.58
C THR A 201 -36.76 51.76 14.92
N PHE A 202 -36.11 52.34 13.91
CA PHE A 202 -35.21 53.48 14.05
C PHE A 202 -35.95 54.72 13.56
N GLY A 203 -36.55 55.46 14.49
CA GLY A 203 -37.21 56.72 14.17
C GLY A 203 -36.23 57.70 13.53
N GLY A 204 -36.53 58.11 12.29
CA GLY A 204 -36.03 59.36 11.71
C GLY A 204 -34.68 59.33 11.02
N TRP A 205 -34.42 58.35 10.15
CA TRP A 205 -33.32 58.41 9.19
C TRP A 205 -33.89 58.48 7.77
N GLU A 206 -34.47 59.63 7.44
CA GLU A 206 -34.87 59.97 6.06
C GLU A 206 -33.70 60.70 5.39
N GLY A 207 -33.02 60.02 4.48
CA GLY A 207 -31.92 60.60 3.71
C GLY A 207 -30.93 59.55 3.22
N GLU A 208 -31.27 58.91 2.10
CA GLU A 208 -30.38 58.19 1.16
C GLU A 208 -29.84 56.78 1.51
N ARG A 209 -30.15 55.87 0.56
CA ARG A 209 -29.92 54.41 0.47
C ARG A 209 -30.68 53.53 1.48
N GLN A 210 -31.95 53.28 1.14
CA GLN A 210 -32.77 52.19 1.68
C GLN A 210 -32.13 50.84 1.34
N GLN A 211 -31.72 50.06 2.34
CA GLN A 211 -31.39 48.64 2.18
C GLN A 211 -32.33 47.78 3.03
N SER A 212 -32.91 46.77 2.40
CA SER A 212 -33.85 45.81 2.97
C SER A 212 -33.16 44.82 3.92
N TYR A 213 -33.80 44.50 5.04
CA TYR A 213 -33.36 43.41 5.92
C TYR A 213 -34.17 42.13 5.64
N GLN A 214 -33.52 40.98 5.75
CA GLN A 214 -34.16 39.67 5.54
C GLN A 214 -34.97 39.26 6.78
N ILE A 215 -36.24 38.95 6.59
CA ILE A 215 -37.07 38.24 7.57
C ILE A 215 -37.15 36.79 7.14
N ILE A 216 -36.57 35.89 7.94
CA ILE A 216 -36.75 34.45 7.80
C ILE A 216 -38.13 34.11 8.41
N PRO A 217 -39.09 33.56 7.64
CA PRO A 217 -40.40 33.18 8.18
C PRO A 217 -40.26 32.14 9.31
N THR A 218 -41.07 32.26 10.36
CA THR A 218 -41.21 31.20 11.36
C THR A 218 -42.06 30.06 10.77
N HIS A 219 -41.46 28.93 10.42
CA HIS A 219 -42.20 27.77 9.93
C HIS A 219 -42.88 27.00 11.07
N THR A 220 -44.20 26.84 11.00
CA THR A 220 -44.98 25.89 11.82
C THR A 220 -45.20 24.60 11.03
N CYS A 221 -44.62 23.49 11.46
CA CYS A 221 -44.73 22.21 10.75
C CYS A 221 -45.94 21.38 11.20
N THR A 222 -46.68 20.81 10.24
CA THR A 222 -47.59 19.66 10.43
C THR A 222 -47.01 18.45 9.70
N CYS A 223 -46.63 17.40 10.41
CA CYS A 223 -45.99 16.22 9.80
C CYS A 223 -47.04 15.28 9.19
N LYS A 224 -46.84 14.88 7.92
CA LYS A 224 -47.46 13.69 7.32
C LYS A 224 -46.37 12.63 7.12
N ASP A 225 -46.47 11.54 7.86
CA ASP A 225 -45.55 10.41 7.82
C ASP A 225 -45.63 9.60 6.51
N LYS A 226 -44.49 9.27 5.92
CA LYS A 226 -44.26 7.95 5.30
C LYS A 226 -42.84 7.49 5.60
N ILE A 227 -42.75 6.26 6.10
CA ILE A 227 -41.53 5.58 6.56
C ILE A 227 -40.77 5.04 5.33
N SER A 228 -39.45 5.17 5.31
CA SER A 228 -38.57 4.41 4.42
C SER A 228 -37.44 3.82 5.23
N ILE A 229 -37.31 2.49 5.20
CA ILE A 229 -36.34 1.69 5.96
C ILE A 229 -35.17 1.35 5.02
N ASN A 230 -33.92 1.45 5.49
CA ASN A 230 -32.77 0.85 4.81
C ASN A 230 -32.35 -0.46 5.51
N THR A 231 -31.64 -1.30 4.75
CA THR A 231 -31.28 -2.70 5.04
C THR A 231 -30.28 -2.95 6.16
N MET A 232 -29.86 -1.96 6.96
CA MET A 232 -28.88 -2.13 8.06
C MET A 232 -29.40 -1.81 9.47
N GLY A 233 -30.72 -1.68 9.66
CA GLY A 233 -31.30 -1.67 11.01
C GLY A 233 -30.89 -0.52 11.94
N GLN A 234 -30.37 0.60 11.41
CA GLN A 234 -30.12 1.81 12.21
C GLN A 234 -31.34 2.74 12.17
N GLN A 235 -31.87 3.10 13.35
CA GLN A 235 -32.73 4.26 13.49
C GLN A 235 -31.91 5.50 13.09
N MET A 236 -32.30 6.19 12.02
CA MET A 236 -31.90 7.58 11.86
C MET A 236 -32.46 8.37 13.04
N ASN A 237 -31.58 9.04 13.79
CA ASN A 237 -32.00 10.02 14.79
C ASN A 237 -32.89 11.06 14.10
N LYS A 238 -34.20 10.93 14.32
CA LYS A 238 -35.20 11.94 13.97
C LYS A 238 -34.82 13.22 14.69
N SER A 239 -34.25 14.19 13.97
CA SER A 239 -34.37 15.59 14.38
C SER A 239 -35.78 16.06 14.00
N CYS A 240 -36.81 15.59 14.70
CA CYS A 240 -38.05 16.35 14.76
C CYS A 240 -37.83 17.47 15.78
N GLY A 241 -37.17 18.53 15.33
CA GLY A 241 -37.02 19.79 16.04
C GLY A 241 -37.07 20.86 14.97
N CYS A 242 -38.03 21.78 15.05
CA CYS A 242 -38.25 22.84 14.07
C CYS A 242 -36.99 23.71 13.93
N LYS A 243 -36.08 23.30 13.05
CA LYS A 243 -34.89 24.06 12.65
C LYS A 243 -35.23 24.81 11.37
N ASN A 244 -34.76 26.06 11.29
CA ASN A 244 -34.78 26.86 10.08
C ASN A 244 -34.24 26.02 8.89
N PRO A 245 -35.02 25.79 7.82
CA PRO A 245 -34.62 24.92 6.70
C PRO A 245 -33.40 25.44 5.95
N HIS A 246 -33.10 26.74 6.06
CA HIS A 246 -31.96 27.38 5.41
C HIS A 246 -30.61 27.09 6.08
N VAL A 247 -30.58 26.54 7.30
CA VAL A 247 -29.34 26.28 8.05
C VAL A 247 -29.21 24.78 8.31
N PHE A 248 -28.12 24.19 7.81
CA PHE A 248 -27.75 22.82 8.15
C PHE A 248 -26.51 22.79 9.05
N SER A 249 -26.47 21.82 9.97
CA SER A 249 -25.36 21.64 10.88
C SER A 249 -25.31 20.20 11.39
N TYR A 250 -24.18 19.53 11.19
CA TYR A 250 -23.94 18.13 11.54
C TYR A 250 -22.56 17.96 12.17
N HIS A 251 -22.39 16.95 13.02
CA HIS A 251 -21.08 16.57 13.55
C HIS A 251 -20.48 15.44 12.74
N ILE A 252 -19.17 15.47 12.55
CA ILE A 252 -18.38 14.37 12.02
C ILE A 252 -17.14 14.17 12.90
N ASP A 253 -16.80 12.91 13.16
CA ASP A 253 -15.78 12.53 14.11
C ASP A 253 -14.63 11.85 13.36
N THR A 254 -13.39 12.23 13.69
CA THR A 254 -12.17 11.60 13.18
C THR A 254 -11.67 10.54 14.16
N GLY A 255 -11.10 9.44 13.67
CA GLY A 255 -10.40 8.42 14.45
C GLY A 255 -8.90 8.65 14.44
N SER A 256 -8.09 7.60 14.29
CA SER A 256 -6.66 7.77 14.02
C SER A 256 -6.44 8.43 12.66
N LEU A 257 -5.27 9.06 12.49
CA LEU A 257 -4.86 9.68 11.24
C LEU A 257 -3.78 8.83 10.59
N ASP A 258 -3.91 8.65 9.28
CA ASP A 258 -2.94 7.95 8.43
C ASP A 258 -2.56 8.89 7.28
N PHE A 259 -1.33 9.39 7.31
CA PHE A 259 -0.82 10.32 6.30
C PHE A 259 -0.41 9.62 4.99
N THR A 260 -0.25 8.30 5.02
CA THR A 260 0.03 7.48 3.84
C THR A 260 -1.25 7.21 3.07
N GLU A 261 -2.30 6.75 3.76
CA GLU A 261 -3.62 6.52 3.14
C GLU A 261 -4.34 7.84 2.83
N ASN A 262 -4.13 8.87 3.66
CA ASN A 262 -4.74 10.20 3.58
C ASN A 262 -6.26 10.10 3.34
N LEU A 263 -7.02 9.50 4.26
CA LEU A 263 -8.49 9.39 4.11
C LEU A 263 -9.15 10.77 3.92
N GLY A 264 -8.69 11.76 4.69
CA GLY A 264 -9.24 13.11 4.77
C GLY A 264 -10.69 13.16 5.25
N LEU A 265 -11.38 14.26 4.94
CA LEU A 265 -12.83 14.41 4.99
C LEU A 265 -13.34 14.89 3.64
N TRP A 266 -14.25 14.13 3.02
CA TRP A 266 -14.90 14.53 1.78
C TRP A 266 -16.15 15.35 2.07
N PHE A 267 -16.29 16.51 1.42
CA PHE A 267 -17.51 17.30 1.39
C PHE A 267 -18.02 17.34 -0.05
N VAL A 268 -19.23 16.86 -0.29
CA VAL A 268 -19.78 16.65 -1.63
C VAL A 268 -21.22 17.13 -1.69
N LEU A 269 -21.53 17.96 -2.68
CA LEU A 269 -22.89 18.34 -3.04
C LEU A 269 -23.20 17.84 -4.44
N LYS A 270 -24.39 17.28 -4.66
CA LYS A 270 -24.85 16.86 -5.99
C LYS A 270 -26.33 17.12 -6.23
N ILE A 271 -26.68 17.29 -7.49
CA ILE A 271 -28.06 17.33 -8.02
C ILE A 271 -28.13 16.37 -9.21
N MET A 272 -28.99 15.36 -9.09
CA MET A 272 -29.23 14.35 -10.14
C MET A 272 -30.43 14.70 -11.02
N SER A 273 -31.34 15.54 -10.55
CA SER A 273 -32.56 15.88 -11.27
C SER A 273 -32.34 17.02 -12.24
N THR A 274 -32.94 16.94 -13.44
CA THR A 274 -32.84 17.98 -14.47
C THR A 274 -33.57 19.28 -14.11
N ASP A 275 -34.53 19.20 -13.18
CA ASP A 275 -35.33 20.31 -12.67
C ASP A 275 -34.89 20.77 -11.26
N GLY A 276 -33.76 20.24 -10.77
CA GLY A 276 -33.16 20.64 -9.51
C GLY A 276 -32.39 21.95 -9.65
N GLU A 277 -32.14 22.62 -8.53
CA GLU A 277 -31.36 23.86 -8.46
C GLU A 277 -30.91 24.06 -7.01
N ALA A 278 -29.76 24.69 -6.76
CA ALA A 278 -29.41 25.15 -5.42
C ALA A 278 -28.56 26.42 -5.42
N ASN A 279 -28.85 27.30 -4.45
CA ASN A 279 -28.13 28.52 -4.17
C ASN A 279 -27.58 28.45 -2.73
N ILE A 280 -26.25 28.41 -2.57
CA ILE A 280 -25.60 28.02 -1.32
C ILE A 280 -24.42 28.95 -1.02
N ASN A 281 -24.20 29.27 0.25
CA ASN A 281 -23.00 29.98 0.71
C ASN A 281 -22.61 29.60 2.15
N ASN A 282 -21.53 30.21 2.65
CA ASN A 282 -21.10 30.16 4.04
C ASN A 282 -20.83 28.73 4.52
N LEU A 283 -20.22 27.90 3.67
CA LEU A 283 -19.89 26.50 3.98
C LEU A 283 -18.68 26.44 4.91
N GLU A 284 -18.81 25.71 6.00
CA GLU A 284 -17.77 25.58 7.02
C GLU A 284 -17.59 24.11 7.48
N ILE A 285 -16.33 23.69 7.61
CA ILE A 285 -15.92 22.57 8.46
C ILE A 285 -14.97 23.14 9.50
N ILE A 286 -15.33 23.06 10.79
CA ILE A 286 -14.53 23.62 11.88
C ILE A 286 -14.26 22.58 12.96
N GLU A 287 -13.09 22.67 13.59
CA GLU A 287 -12.73 21.88 14.76
C GLU A 287 -13.62 22.27 15.96
N VAL A 288 -14.05 21.28 16.75
CA VAL A 288 -14.88 21.50 17.95
C VAL A 288 -14.10 21.13 19.21
N GLU A 289 -13.87 19.84 19.42
CA GLU A 289 -13.26 19.31 20.64
C GLU A 289 -12.70 17.89 20.43
N PRO A 290 -11.69 17.48 21.21
CA PRO A 290 -11.25 16.09 21.27
C PRO A 290 -12.35 15.17 21.80
N LEU A 291 -12.43 13.96 21.25
CA LEU A 291 -13.43 12.95 21.61
C LEU A 291 -13.05 12.27 22.93
N THR A 292 -14.04 12.11 23.81
CA THR A 292 -13.90 11.38 25.06
C THR A 292 -15.10 10.45 25.27
N GLY A 293 -14.97 9.50 26.21
CA GLY A 293 -16.06 8.62 26.63
C GLY A 293 -16.71 7.83 25.49
N THR A 294 -18.04 7.92 25.40
CA THR A 294 -18.85 7.15 24.45
C THR A 294 -18.63 7.53 22.99
N ALA A 295 -18.35 8.80 22.71
CA ALA A 295 -18.07 9.27 21.35
C ALA A 295 -16.74 8.70 20.82
N LEU A 296 -15.71 8.64 21.70
CA LEU A 296 -14.43 8.02 21.38
C LEU A 296 -14.57 6.51 21.13
N ALA A 297 -15.34 5.81 21.96
CA ALA A 297 -15.59 4.38 21.77
C ALA A 297 -16.34 4.10 20.45
N TYR A 298 -17.30 4.96 20.11
CA TYR A 298 -18.09 4.83 18.88
C TYR A 298 -17.26 5.08 17.62
N VAL A 299 -16.39 6.10 17.63
CA VAL A 299 -15.50 6.35 16.48
C VAL A 299 -14.49 5.22 16.29
N LYS A 300 -13.89 4.69 17.38
CA LYS A 300 -13.00 3.52 17.31
C LYS A 300 -13.69 2.28 16.73
N LYS A 301 -14.93 2.02 17.13
CA LYS A 301 -15.75 0.91 16.56
C LYS A 301 -16.08 1.15 15.09
N ARG A 302 -16.31 2.39 14.68
CA ARG A 302 -16.61 2.74 13.28
C ARG A 302 -15.35 2.60 12.41
N GLU A 303 -14.23 3.13 12.86
CA GLU A 303 -12.91 3.00 12.23
C GLU A 303 -12.54 1.52 12.05
N HIS A 304 -12.69 0.69 13.08
CA HIS A 304 -12.44 -0.75 12.96
C HIS A 304 -13.32 -1.43 11.89
N ARG A 305 -14.63 -1.13 11.85
CA ARG A 305 -15.52 -1.67 10.81
C ARG A 305 -15.15 -1.18 9.41
N TRP A 306 -14.72 0.07 9.28
CA TRP A 306 -14.25 0.62 8.02
C TRP A 306 -12.96 -0.08 7.58
N ASN A 307 -11.99 -0.28 8.47
CA ASN A 307 -10.77 -1.04 8.18
C ASN A 307 -11.10 -2.44 7.65
N VAL A 308 -11.98 -3.19 8.31
CA VAL A 308 -12.39 -4.53 7.85
C VAL A 308 -13.03 -4.48 6.46
N ASN A 309 -13.95 -3.55 6.21
CA ASN A 309 -14.58 -3.38 4.90
C ASN A 309 -13.57 -2.99 3.81
N MET A 310 -12.61 -2.12 4.14
CA MET A 310 -11.56 -1.71 3.21
C MET A 310 -10.59 -2.84 2.89
N THR A 311 -10.19 -3.65 3.88
CA THR A 311 -9.38 -4.85 3.64
C THR A 311 -10.10 -5.80 2.68
N GLN A 312 -11.40 -6.04 2.88
CA GLN A 312 -12.17 -6.89 1.96
C GLN A 312 -12.24 -6.31 0.53
N LYS A 313 -12.45 -4.99 0.39
CA LYS A 313 -12.47 -4.34 -0.93
C LYS A 313 -11.11 -4.35 -1.61
N ARG A 314 -10.01 -4.25 -0.86
CA ARG A 314 -8.63 -4.40 -1.37
C ARG A 314 -8.43 -5.81 -1.91
N LEU A 315 -8.71 -6.83 -1.10
CA LEU A 315 -8.62 -8.25 -1.53
C LEU A 315 -9.42 -8.54 -2.80
N GLN A 316 -10.61 -7.93 -2.96
CA GLN A 316 -11.42 -8.09 -4.17
C GLN A 316 -10.87 -7.36 -5.40
N ALA A 317 -10.10 -6.29 -5.20
CA ALA A 317 -9.52 -5.49 -6.28
C ALA A 317 -8.11 -5.92 -6.65
N ASP A 318 -7.36 -6.53 -5.72
CA ASP A 318 -5.93 -6.82 -5.86
C ASP A 318 -5.65 -7.70 -7.09
N GLU A 319 -6.45 -8.74 -7.31
CA GLU A 319 -6.35 -9.60 -8.51
C GLU A 319 -6.51 -8.80 -9.80
N ALA A 320 -7.58 -8.00 -9.91
CA ALA A 320 -7.84 -7.18 -11.09
C ALA A 320 -6.73 -6.13 -11.34
N ILE A 321 -6.18 -5.56 -10.26
CA ILE A 321 -5.07 -4.60 -10.34
C ILE A 321 -3.79 -5.30 -10.81
N GLN A 322 -3.45 -6.47 -10.27
CA GLN A 322 -2.27 -7.23 -10.65
C GLN A 322 -2.32 -7.64 -12.13
N VAL A 323 -3.45 -8.22 -12.56
CA VAL A 323 -3.68 -8.63 -13.95
C VAL A 323 -3.58 -7.43 -14.90
N ALA A 324 -4.19 -6.30 -14.55
CA ALA A 324 -4.09 -5.07 -15.36
C ALA A 324 -2.66 -4.49 -15.39
N GLN A 325 -1.94 -4.51 -14.26
CA GLN A 325 -0.56 -4.04 -14.18
C GLN A 325 0.38 -4.88 -15.03
N GLU A 326 0.23 -6.20 -14.98
CA GLU A 326 1.02 -7.13 -15.79
C GLU A 326 0.73 -6.96 -17.28
N ALA A 327 -0.55 -6.91 -17.66
CA ALA A 327 -0.96 -6.68 -19.05
C ALA A 327 -0.39 -5.35 -19.60
N VAL A 328 -0.43 -4.28 -18.80
CA VAL A 328 0.15 -2.97 -19.19
C VAL A 328 1.68 -3.05 -19.28
N ARG A 329 2.35 -3.69 -18.32
CA ARG A 329 3.82 -3.83 -18.31
C ARG A 329 4.30 -4.58 -19.55
N ASN A 330 3.61 -5.65 -19.93
CA ASN A 330 3.94 -6.49 -21.09
C ASN A 330 3.80 -5.75 -22.43
N LEU A 331 3.18 -4.56 -22.45
CA LEU A 331 3.14 -3.72 -23.65
C LEU A 331 4.50 -3.07 -23.97
N PHE A 332 5.41 -2.96 -23.01
CA PHE A 332 6.64 -2.18 -23.14
C PHE A 332 7.89 -3.08 -23.10
N THR A 333 8.94 -2.68 -23.81
CA THR A 333 10.24 -3.38 -23.78
C THR A 333 11.12 -2.98 -22.60
N ASN A 334 10.81 -1.86 -21.94
CA ASN A 334 11.67 -1.30 -20.91
C ASN A 334 10.90 -0.65 -19.76
N PRO A 335 11.54 -0.53 -18.58
CA PRO A 335 10.94 0.11 -17.40
C PRO A 335 10.59 1.59 -17.60
N GLN A 336 11.18 2.28 -18.58
CA GLN A 336 10.88 3.68 -18.88
C GLN A 336 9.62 3.86 -19.75
N GLU A 337 9.03 2.75 -20.20
CA GLU A 337 7.78 2.63 -20.97
C GLU A 337 7.79 3.53 -22.21
N ASN A 338 8.97 3.77 -22.79
CA ASN A 338 9.15 4.68 -23.92
C ASN A 338 9.11 3.99 -25.28
N GLN A 339 9.05 2.65 -25.28
CA GLN A 339 9.04 1.82 -26.48
C GLN A 339 8.12 0.61 -26.25
N LEU A 340 7.28 0.31 -27.24
CA LEU A 340 6.43 -0.88 -27.22
C LEU A 340 7.24 -2.13 -27.52
N ASN A 341 6.86 -3.26 -26.91
CA ASN A 341 7.31 -4.56 -27.36
C ASN A 341 6.80 -4.80 -28.79
N LEU A 342 7.67 -5.36 -29.63
CA LEU A 342 7.37 -5.70 -31.02
C LEU A 342 6.16 -6.63 -31.08
N ASP A 343 6.07 -7.58 -30.16
CA ASP A 343 4.98 -8.55 -30.09
C ASP A 343 3.69 -7.97 -29.49
N SER A 344 3.74 -6.76 -28.92
CA SER A 344 2.53 -6.07 -28.47
C SER A 344 1.66 -5.69 -29.67
N THR A 345 0.63 -6.49 -29.90
CA THR A 345 -0.35 -6.29 -30.98
C THR A 345 -1.40 -5.26 -30.59
N PHE A 346 -2.20 -4.82 -31.56
CA PHE A 346 -3.39 -4.01 -31.31
C PHE A 346 -4.30 -4.64 -30.24
N LEU A 347 -4.46 -5.97 -30.27
CA LEU A 347 -5.32 -6.69 -29.34
C LEU A 347 -4.78 -6.64 -27.91
N ASN A 348 -3.46 -6.72 -27.71
CA ASN A 348 -2.86 -6.57 -26.37
C ASN A 348 -3.16 -5.19 -25.77
N LEU A 349 -3.10 -4.12 -26.58
CA LEU A 349 -3.44 -2.76 -26.12
C LEU A 349 -4.92 -2.64 -25.74
N VAL A 350 -5.82 -3.27 -26.50
CA VAL A 350 -7.27 -3.28 -26.20
C VAL A 350 -7.55 -4.09 -24.93
N ILE A 351 -6.97 -5.27 -24.78
CA ILE A 351 -7.12 -6.12 -23.59
C ILE A 351 -6.60 -5.40 -22.35
N ALA A 352 -5.40 -4.83 -22.41
CA ALA A 352 -4.85 -4.10 -21.27
C ALA A 352 -5.72 -2.89 -20.87
N ALA A 353 -6.28 -2.16 -21.84
CA ALA A 353 -7.22 -1.07 -21.56
C ALA A 353 -8.52 -1.56 -20.90
N ASP A 354 -9.10 -2.66 -21.40
CA ASP A 354 -10.32 -3.26 -20.84
C ASP A 354 -10.10 -3.80 -19.41
N LEU A 355 -8.94 -4.44 -19.16
CA LEU A 355 -8.56 -4.90 -17.82
C LEU A 355 -8.45 -3.73 -16.83
N VAL A 356 -7.86 -2.60 -17.25
CA VAL A 356 -7.80 -1.37 -16.43
C VAL A 356 -9.20 -0.82 -16.16
N ASP A 357 -10.08 -0.80 -17.16
CA ASP A 357 -11.47 -0.33 -17.03
C ASP A 357 -12.33 -1.22 -16.10
N ARG A 358 -11.99 -2.50 -15.95
CA ARG A 358 -12.67 -3.48 -15.08
C ARG A 358 -12.27 -3.39 -13.61
N ILE A 359 -11.21 -2.64 -13.27
CA ILE A 359 -10.78 -2.50 -11.87
C ILE A 359 -11.95 -1.92 -11.04
N PRO A 360 -12.38 -2.58 -9.95
CA PRO A 360 -13.50 -2.12 -9.14
C PRO A 360 -13.09 -0.94 -8.24
N TYR A 361 -14.10 -0.26 -7.66
CA TYR A 361 -13.91 0.77 -6.62
C TYR A 361 -13.07 2.00 -7.01
N VAL A 362 -13.02 2.34 -8.30
CA VAL A 362 -12.33 3.54 -8.84
C VAL A 362 -13.03 4.83 -8.44
N TYR A 363 -14.35 4.85 -8.50
CA TYR A 363 -15.18 5.97 -8.08
C TYR A 363 -16.10 5.59 -6.94
N ASP A 364 -16.41 6.57 -6.09
CA ASP A 364 -17.38 6.39 -5.02
C ASP A 364 -18.81 6.23 -5.60
N SER A 365 -19.59 5.32 -5.01
CA SER A 365 -20.94 5.00 -5.48
C SER A 365 -21.92 6.17 -5.35
N PHE A 366 -21.64 7.16 -4.51
CA PHE A 366 -22.43 8.38 -4.42
C PHE A 366 -22.25 9.28 -5.65
N LEU A 367 -21.09 9.29 -6.30
CA LEU A 367 -20.85 10.13 -7.48
C LEU A 367 -19.89 9.43 -8.46
N ILE A 368 -20.43 8.37 -9.07
CA ILE A 368 -19.74 7.55 -10.06
C ILE A 368 -19.22 8.44 -11.21
N GLY A 369 -17.95 8.25 -11.56
CA GLY A 369 -17.27 8.97 -12.64
C GLY A 369 -16.70 10.34 -12.26
N ALA A 370 -16.83 10.80 -11.01
CA ALA A 370 -16.25 12.08 -10.60
C ALA A 370 -15.65 12.14 -9.20
N LEU A 371 -16.17 11.40 -8.22
CA LEU A 371 -15.63 11.36 -6.86
C LEU A 371 -14.63 10.20 -6.73
N PRO A 372 -13.32 10.47 -6.56
CA PRO A 372 -12.30 9.42 -6.41
C PRO A 372 -12.57 8.48 -5.24
N SER A 373 -12.21 7.21 -5.43
CA SER A 373 -12.20 6.16 -4.40
C SER A 373 -10.81 5.48 -4.37
N MET A 374 -10.65 4.42 -3.58
CA MET A 374 -9.37 3.77 -3.26
C MET A 374 -8.48 3.43 -4.46
N ASN A 375 -9.06 3.00 -5.59
CA ASN A 375 -8.29 2.57 -6.76
C ASN A 375 -8.15 3.66 -7.82
N PHE A 376 -8.61 4.88 -7.54
CA PHE A 376 -8.57 5.97 -8.51
C PHE A 376 -7.16 6.30 -8.99
N GLU A 377 -6.20 6.42 -8.05
CA GLU A 377 -4.84 6.84 -8.41
C GLU A 377 -4.09 5.79 -9.23
N ILE A 378 -4.24 4.51 -8.89
CA ILE A 378 -3.59 3.44 -9.65
C ILE A 378 -4.19 3.32 -11.06
N VAL A 379 -5.51 3.42 -11.19
CA VAL A 379 -6.17 3.40 -12.51
C VAL A 379 -5.74 4.62 -13.32
N GLN A 380 -5.64 5.82 -12.74
CA GLN A 380 -5.12 7.00 -13.46
C GLN A 380 -3.70 6.77 -13.98
N LYS A 381 -2.81 6.16 -13.19
CA LYS A 381 -1.45 5.82 -13.64
C LYS A 381 -1.49 4.83 -14.80
N LEU A 382 -2.23 3.73 -14.67
CA LEU A 382 -2.35 2.71 -15.72
C LEU A 382 -2.98 3.26 -17.00
N SER A 383 -4.04 4.07 -16.91
CA SER A 383 -4.64 4.72 -18.07
C SER A 383 -3.66 5.65 -18.79
N GLN A 384 -2.79 6.37 -18.07
CA GLN A 384 -1.74 7.19 -18.69
C GLN A 384 -0.71 6.35 -19.44
N LEU A 385 -0.39 5.16 -18.94
CA LEU A 385 0.48 4.20 -19.63
C LEU A 385 -0.19 3.63 -20.88
N ILE A 386 -1.47 3.28 -20.80
CA ILE A 386 -2.26 2.87 -21.97
C ILE A 386 -2.29 3.98 -23.03
N ASP A 387 -2.53 5.23 -22.65
CA ASP A 387 -2.49 6.37 -23.58
C ASP A 387 -1.11 6.55 -24.22
N ARG A 388 -0.05 6.29 -23.45
CA ARG A 388 1.33 6.29 -23.95
C ARG A 388 1.56 5.15 -24.94
N ALA A 389 1.12 3.94 -24.61
CA ALA A 389 1.18 2.78 -25.50
C ALA A 389 0.48 3.06 -26.83
N TRP A 390 -0.75 3.60 -26.80
CA TRP A 390 -1.48 3.99 -28.02
C TRP A 390 -0.73 5.02 -28.88
N ARG A 391 -0.05 5.99 -28.26
CA ARG A 391 0.78 6.96 -29.00
C ARG A 391 2.01 6.33 -29.63
N LEU A 392 2.65 5.38 -28.94
CA LEU A 392 3.80 4.64 -29.48
C LEU A 392 3.38 3.69 -30.61
N TYR A 393 2.23 3.04 -30.47
CA TYR A 393 1.62 2.19 -31.50
C TYR A 393 1.37 3.00 -32.78
N ALA A 394 0.74 4.17 -32.65
CA ALA A 394 0.51 5.07 -33.79
C ALA A 394 1.81 5.61 -34.40
N ARG A 395 2.88 5.75 -33.62
CA ARG A 395 4.17 6.27 -34.10
C ARG A 395 5.00 5.24 -34.86
N ARG A 396 4.94 3.96 -34.48
CA ARG A 396 5.68 2.88 -35.18
C ARG A 396 4.97 2.43 -36.46
N ASN A 397 3.65 2.61 -36.53
CA ASN A 397 2.85 2.19 -37.66
C ASN A 397 2.97 3.16 -38.84
N PHE A 398 3.45 2.69 -39.99
CA PHE A 398 3.53 3.47 -41.23
C PHE A 398 2.16 3.67 -41.89
N VAL A 399 1.18 2.79 -41.60
CA VAL A 399 -0.18 2.88 -42.10
C VAL A 399 -0.90 4.05 -41.43
N ARG A 400 -1.39 4.99 -42.24
CA ARG A 400 -2.14 6.14 -41.73
C ARG A 400 -3.56 5.72 -41.41
N ASN A 401 -4.03 6.13 -40.23
CA ASN A 401 -5.35 5.74 -39.73
C ASN A 401 -5.59 4.20 -39.78
N GLY A 402 -4.55 3.40 -39.54
CA GLY A 402 -4.62 1.93 -39.60
C GLY A 402 -5.55 1.29 -38.56
N THR A 403 -6.04 2.05 -37.58
CA THR A 403 -7.02 1.61 -36.55
C THR A 403 -8.42 2.19 -36.78
N PHE A 404 -8.64 2.88 -37.90
CA PHE A 404 -9.92 3.46 -38.33
C PHE A 404 -10.61 4.39 -37.32
N LYS A 405 -9.88 4.91 -36.31
CA LYS A 405 -10.40 5.86 -35.32
C LYS A 405 -10.92 7.15 -35.95
N SER A 406 -10.41 7.49 -37.14
CA SER A 406 -10.86 8.63 -37.95
C SER A 406 -11.75 8.19 -39.12
N TYR A 407 -12.58 7.15 -38.93
CA TYR A 407 -13.39 6.54 -39.98
C TYR A 407 -12.51 6.10 -41.16
N THR A 408 -12.88 6.45 -42.40
CA THR A 408 -12.16 6.08 -43.62
C THR A 408 -11.13 7.11 -44.08
N ASN A 409 -10.81 8.12 -43.25
CA ASN A 409 -9.77 9.10 -43.58
C ASN A 409 -8.43 8.40 -43.88
N ASP A 410 -7.66 8.94 -44.82
CA ASP A 410 -6.40 8.38 -45.35
C ASP A 410 -6.54 7.06 -46.14
N TRP A 411 -7.73 6.47 -46.23
CA TRP A 411 -8.01 5.28 -47.05
C TRP A 411 -8.83 5.65 -48.28
N HIS A 412 -8.58 4.96 -49.39
CA HIS A 412 -9.41 5.01 -50.58
C HIS A 412 -10.39 3.86 -50.50
N VAL A 413 -11.68 4.16 -50.36
CA VAL A 413 -12.72 3.14 -50.17
C VAL A 413 -13.79 3.25 -51.25
N THR A 414 -14.31 2.11 -51.69
CA THR A 414 -15.49 2.05 -52.57
C THR A 414 -16.76 2.42 -51.83
N GLU A 415 -17.80 2.82 -52.57
CA GLU A 415 -19.13 3.10 -52.00
C GLU A 415 -19.69 1.86 -51.28
N GLY A 416 -20.15 2.02 -50.03
CA GLY A 416 -20.73 0.95 -49.21
C GLY A 416 -19.80 0.38 -48.12
N VAL A 417 -18.52 0.77 -48.09
CA VAL A 417 -17.61 0.48 -46.97
C VAL A 417 -17.95 1.38 -45.77
N GLU A 418 -18.11 0.77 -44.59
CA GLU A 418 -18.47 1.49 -43.36
C GLU A 418 -17.44 1.27 -42.25
N VAL A 419 -17.37 2.20 -41.29
CA VAL A 419 -16.64 2.00 -40.05
C VAL A 419 -17.63 1.93 -38.89
N LYS A 420 -17.69 0.79 -38.21
CA LYS A 420 -18.56 0.56 -37.06
C LYS A 420 -17.78 0.68 -35.75
N LYS A 421 -18.43 1.17 -34.71
CA LYS A 421 -17.87 1.17 -33.35
C LYS A 421 -18.31 -0.09 -32.61
N THR A 422 -17.36 -0.92 -32.25
CA THR A 422 -17.55 -2.19 -31.55
C THR A 422 -16.64 -2.19 -30.33
N TYR A 423 -17.21 -2.31 -29.13
CA TYR A 423 -16.47 -2.34 -27.86
C TYR A 423 -15.40 -1.24 -27.72
N ASN A 424 -15.78 0.01 -27.98
CA ASN A 424 -14.92 1.20 -27.93
C ASN A 424 -13.76 1.23 -28.96
N THR A 425 -13.77 0.30 -29.92
CA THR A 425 -12.85 0.23 -31.07
C THR A 425 -13.59 0.57 -32.37
N SER A 426 -12.88 1.13 -33.36
CA SER A 426 -13.42 1.40 -34.69
C SER A 426 -12.97 0.30 -35.64
N VAL A 427 -13.90 -0.29 -36.38
CA VAL A 427 -13.67 -1.47 -37.23
C VAL A 427 -14.17 -1.16 -38.64
N LEU A 428 -13.33 -1.39 -39.65
CA LEU A 428 -13.68 -1.26 -41.05
C LEU A 428 -14.47 -2.49 -41.49
N VAL A 429 -15.62 -2.30 -42.13
CA VAL A 429 -16.55 -3.38 -42.51
C VAL A 429 -16.74 -3.40 -44.02
N LEU A 430 -16.37 -4.53 -44.64
CA LEU A 430 -16.63 -4.86 -46.03
C LEU A 430 -17.72 -5.94 -46.06
N SER A 431 -18.92 -5.58 -46.51
CA SER A 431 -20.10 -6.48 -46.57
C SER A 431 -20.41 -7.03 -47.96
N ASN A 432 -19.52 -6.81 -48.94
CA ASN A 432 -19.71 -7.19 -50.33
C ASN A 432 -18.37 -7.35 -51.04
N TRP A 433 -18.26 -8.30 -51.96
CA TRP A 433 -17.02 -8.62 -52.68
C TRP A 433 -16.52 -7.50 -53.59
N SER A 434 -17.42 -6.60 -53.99
CA SER A 434 -17.08 -5.40 -54.75
C SER A 434 -16.55 -4.26 -53.88
N HIS A 435 -16.54 -4.42 -52.55
CA HIS A 435 -15.97 -3.45 -51.64
C HIS A 435 -14.45 -3.60 -51.55
N GLU A 436 -13.76 -2.48 -51.61
CA GLU A 436 -12.30 -2.41 -51.52
C GLU A 436 -11.88 -1.21 -50.69
N ALA A 437 -10.81 -1.38 -49.92
CA ALA A 437 -10.14 -0.28 -49.22
C ALA A 437 -8.63 -0.35 -49.48
N SER A 438 -8.04 0.73 -49.99
CA SER A 438 -6.63 0.77 -50.33
C SER A 438 -5.91 1.99 -49.77
N GLN A 439 -4.60 1.83 -49.52
CA GLN A 439 -3.73 2.92 -49.08
C GLN A 439 -2.33 2.72 -49.66
N GLN A 440 -1.82 3.76 -50.33
CA GLN A 440 -0.45 3.80 -50.82
C GLN A 440 0.49 4.37 -49.76
N LEU A 441 1.63 3.72 -49.55
CA LEU A 441 2.60 4.03 -48.51
C LEU A 441 3.99 4.27 -49.11
N GLN A 442 4.74 5.19 -48.50
CA GLN A 442 6.15 5.42 -48.82
C GLN A 442 7.01 4.59 -47.88
N VAL A 443 7.92 3.80 -48.44
CA VAL A 443 8.84 2.92 -47.73
C VAL A 443 10.26 3.08 -48.27
N ALA A 444 11.26 2.72 -47.47
CA ALA A 444 12.62 2.58 -47.97
C ALA A 444 12.76 1.27 -48.76
N PRO A 445 13.29 1.31 -50.00
CA PRO A 445 13.49 0.11 -50.81
C PRO A 445 14.56 -0.81 -50.21
N ASN A 446 14.42 -2.11 -50.45
CA ASN A 446 15.29 -3.20 -49.99
C ASN A 446 15.46 -3.30 -48.47
N ARG A 447 14.49 -2.78 -47.70
CA ARG A 447 14.46 -2.91 -46.23
C ARG A 447 13.37 -3.87 -45.80
N GLY A 448 13.60 -4.54 -44.68
CA GLY A 448 12.61 -5.41 -44.08
C GLY A 448 11.43 -4.65 -43.49
N TYR A 449 10.22 -5.11 -43.76
CA TYR A 449 8.99 -4.67 -43.08
C TYR A 449 8.15 -5.84 -42.62
N LEU A 450 7.38 -5.59 -41.57
CA LEU A 450 6.43 -6.51 -40.98
C LEU A 450 5.02 -5.95 -41.18
N LEU A 451 4.19 -6.64 -41.96
CA LEU A 451 2.77 -6.38 -42.12
C LEU A 451 2.00 -7.20 -41.09
N ARG A 452 1.23 -6.53 -40.23
CA ARG A 452 0.41 -7.15 -39.20
C ARG A 452 -1.03 -6.66 -39.31
N VAL A 453 -1.96 -7.59 -39.40
CA VAL A 453 -3.39 -7.30 -39.59
C VAL A 453 -4.21 -8.02 -38.53
N THR A 454 -5.07 -7.28 -37.83
CA THR A 454 -6.06 -7.82 -36.90
C THR A 454 -7.44 -7.70 -37.53
N ALA A 455 -8.05 -8.84 -37.88
CA ALA A 455 -9.30 -8.89 -38.62
C ALA A 455 -10.15 -10.12 -38.25
N ARG A 456 -11.41 -10.10 -38.66
CA ARG A 456 -12.41 -11.14 -38.45
C ARG A 456 -13.18 -11.37 -39.75
N LYS A 457 -13.38 -12.63 -40.11
CA LYS A 457 -14.22 -13.02 -41.25
C LYS A 457 -15.50 -13.69 -40.75
N GLU A 458 -16.64 -13.12 -41.11
CA GLU A 458 -17.95 -13.73 -40.88
C GLU A 458 -18.44 -14.37 -42.19
N ASP A 459 -19.14 -15.50 -42.06
CA ASP A 459 -19.67 -16.30 -43.18
C ASP A 459 -18.61 -16.97 -44.08
N ALA A 460 -19.07 -17.69 -45.11
CA ALA A 460 -18.23 -18.31 -46.14
C ALA A 460 -17.33 -17.27 -46.82
N GLY A 461 -16.31 -17.73 -47.56
CA GLY A 461 -15.39 -16.86 -48.29
C GLY A 461 -14.10 -16.52 -47.56
N ARG A 462 -13.38 -15.55 -48.12
CA ARG A 462 -12.05 -15.11 -47.69
C ARG A 462 -11.99 -13.59 -47.64
N GLY A 463 -11.54 -13.07 -46.51
CA GLY A 463 -11.04 -11.69 -46.40
C GLY A 463 -9.58 -11.67 -46.80
N THR A 464 -9.14 -10.68 -47.55
CA THR A 464 -7.75 -10.58 -48.03
C THR A 464 -7.16 -9.22 -47.74
N VAL A 465 -5.94 -9.20 -47.23
CA VAL A 465 -5.11 -8.00 -47.19
C VAL A 465 -3.84 -8.28 -47.98
N THR A 466 -3.68 -7.59 -49.10
CA THR A 466 -2.51 -7.72 -49.98
C THR A 466 -1.61 -6.53 -49.85
N ILE A 467 -0.31 -6.76 -49.97
CA ILE A 467 0.68 -5.71 -50.18
C ILE A 467 1.36 -5.91 -51.52
N SER A 468 1.39 -4.86 -52.34
CA SER A 468 1.96 -4.88 -53.68
C SER A 468 3.05 -3.82 -53.85
N ASP A 469 4.03 -4.14 -54.68
CA ASP A 469 5.07 -3.22 -55.16
C ASP A 469 5.00 -3.17 -56.68
N SER A 470 4.80 -1.98 -57.24
CA SER A 470 4.76 -1.76 -58.69
C SER A 470 3.78 -2.68 -59.45
N ALA A 471 2.64 -2.98 -58.82
CA ALA A 471 1.57 -3.89 -59.26
C ALA A 471 1.86 -5.40 -59.18
N GLU A 472 3.01 -5.82 -58.64
CA GLU A 472 3.27 -7.20 -58.25
C GLU A 472 2.88 -7.41 -56.79
N ILE A 473 2.08 -8.43 -56.49
CA ILE A 473 1.70 -8.78 -55.12
C ILE A 473 2.91 -9.44 -54.46
N ILE A 474 3.43 -8.82 -53.40
CA ILE A 474 4.56 -9.34 -52.64
C ILE A 474 4.04 -10.37 -51.62
N GLU A 475 3.00 -10.01 -50.87
CA GLU A 475 2.41 -10.86 -49.84
C GLU A 475 0.89 -10.70 -49.77
N MET A 476 0.21 -11.76 -49.29
CA MET A 476 -1.25 -11.79 -49.12
C MET A 476 -1.63 -12.51 -47.82
N LEU A 477 -2.21 -11.76 -46.88
CA LEU A 477 -2.85 -12.31 -45.69
C LEU A 477 -4.28 -12.70 -46.01
N THR A 478 -4.68 -13.93 -45.67
CA THR A 478 -6.02 -14.47 -45.95
C THR A 478 -6.70 -14.87 -44.66
N PHE A 479 -7.93 -14.39 -44.47
CA PHE A 479 -8.76 -14.63 -43.29
C PHE A 479 -10.01 -15.43 -43.67
N THR A 480 -10.31 -16.48 -42.91
CA THR A 480 -11.48 -17.35 -43.09
C THR A 480 -12.26 -17.48 -41.79
N SER A 481 -13.53 -17.89 -41.87
CA SER A 481 -14.37 -18.14 -40.68
C SER A 481 -13.86 -19.29 -39.80
N CYS A 482 -12.91 -20.10 -40.27
CA CYS A 482 -12.31 -21.18 -39.49
C CYS A 482 -11.13 -20.70 -38.62
N ASP A 483 -10.65 -19.47 -38.85
CA ASP A 483 -9.48 -18.95 -38.11
C ASP A 483 -9.83 -18.66 -36.64
N ASP A 484 -11.12 -18.55 -36.31
CA ASP A 484 -11.65 -18.41 -34.94
C ASP A 484 -11.34 -19.64 -34.05
N GLU A 485 -11.07 -20.83 -34.61
CA GLU A 485 -10.81 -22.06 -33.82
C GLU A 485 -9.36 -22.19 -33.32
N THR A 486 -8.45 -21.28 -33.69
CA THR A 486 -7.00 -21.38 -33.40
C THR A 486 -6.47 -20.37 -32.38
N VAL A 487 -7.36 -19.64 -31.71
CA VAL A 487 -7.01 -18.49 -30.86
C VAL A 487 -6.71 -18.93 -29.42
N SER A 488 -5.66 -18.37 -28.79
CA SER A 488 -5.44 -18.48 -27.34
C SER A 488 -6.68 -18.03 -26.56
N GLU A 489 -6.96 -18.63 -25.39
CA GLU A 489 -8.18 -18.39 -24.59
C GLU A 489 -8.51 -16.89 -24.37
N GLU A 490 -7.51 -16.00 -24.38
CA GLU A 490 -7.66 -14.54 -24.21
C GLU A 490 -8.08 -13.77 -25.49
N GLY A 491 -7.75 -14.26 -26.69
CA GLY A 491 -8.13 -13.62 -27.97
C GLY A 491 -9.54 -14.00 -28.44
N ALA A 492 -10.04 -15.14 -27.97
CA ALA A 492 -11.40 -15.63 -28.22
C ALA A 492 -12.49 -14.68 -27.68
N PHE A 493 -12.16 -13.79 -26.73
CA PHE A 493 -13.13 -12.85 -26.13
C PHE A 493 -13.62 -11.76 -27.12
N TRP A 494 -12.85 -11.44 -28.16
CA TRP A 494 -13.19 -10.38 -29.13
C TRP A 494 -13.50 -10.91 -30.55
N GLY A 495 -13.16 -12.17 -30.85
CA GLY A 495 -13.40 -12.81 -32.16
C GLY A 495 -12.51 -12.27 -33.29
N PHE A 496 -11.40 -11.60 -32.99
CA PHE A 496 -10.45 -11.10 -34.00
C PHE A 496 -9.16 -11.90 -33.97
N VAL A 497 -8.62 -12.20 -35.16
CA VAL A 497 -7.36 -12.91 -35.35
C VAL A 497 -6.30 -11.93 -35.84
N THR A 498 -5.07 -12.07 -35.35
CA THR A 498 -3.92 -11.29 -35.83
C THR A 498 -2.98 -12.15 -36.65
N GLN A 499 -2.80 -11.81 -37.94
CA GLN A 499 -1.80 -12.43 -38.81
C GLN A 499 -0.63 -11.46 -39.03
N THR A 500 0.57 -12.00 -39.16
CA THR A 500 1.81 -11.23 -39.36
C THR A 500 2.65 -11.86 -40.46
N GLN A 501 3.18 -11.06 -41.38
CA GLN A 501 4.06 -11.51 -42.46
C GLN A 501 5.19 -10.51 -42.70
N GLU A 502 6.39 -11.02 -42.97
CA GLU A 502 7.57 -10.21 -43.31
C GLU A 502 7.74 -10.13 -44.82
N PHE A 503 8.20 -8.98 -45.31
CA PHE A 503 8.52 -8.78 -46.72
C PHE A 503 9.57 -7.68 -46.93
N PHE A 504 10.10 -7.61 -48.16
CA PHE A 504 11.12 -6.66 -48.58
C PHE A 504 10.69 -6.02 -49.90
N PRO A 505 10.30 -4.72 -49.94
CA PRO A 505 9.91 -4.05 -51.17
C PRO A 505 11.14 -3.67 -52.00
N ASP A 506 11.06 -3.79 -53.31
CA ASP A 506 12.13 -3.41 -54.24
C ASP A 506 12.14 -1.90 -54.50
N THR A 507 10.97 -1.26 -54.43
CA THR A 507 10.77 0.16 -54.68
C THR A 507 10.44 0.96 -53.42
N SER A 508 10.35 2.28 -53.56
CA SER A 508 10.05 3.18 -52.45
C SER A 508 8.55 3.34 -52.18
N GLN A 509 7.69 2.60 -52.90
CA GLN A 509 6.25 2.71 -52.79
C GLN A 509 5.60 1.33 -52.75
N VAL A 510 4.74 1.13 -51.77
CA VAL A 510 3.91 -0.08 -51.67
C VAL A 510 2.45 0.32 -51.55
N GLN A 511 1.56 -0.56 -52.00
CA GLN A 511 0.12 -0.39 -51.88
C GLN A 511 -0.46 -1.53 -51.05
N ILE A 512 -1.24 -1.17 -50.03
CA ILE A 512 -2.04 -2.12 -49.25
C ILE A 512 -3.46 -2.08 -49.81
N ASP A 513 -4.01 -3.25 -50.13
CA ASP A 513 -5.40 -3.41 -50.57
C ASP A 513 -6.11 -4.41 -49.65
N ILE A 514 -7.32 -4.03 -49.21
CA ILE A 514 -8.21 -4.82 -48.36
C ILE A 514 -9.42 -5.17 -49.22
N GLY A 515 -9.71 -6.46 -49.34
CA GLY A 515 -10.82 -6.99 -50.12
C GLY A 515 -11.47 -8.18 -49.44
N GLU A 516 -12.58 -8.62 -50.02
CA GLU A 516 -13.33 -9.79 -49.56
C GLU A 516 -13.92 -10.53 -50.77
N THR A 517 -14.12 -11.85 -50.68
CA THR A 517 -14.63 -12.66 -51.81
C THR A 517 -16.12 -12.95 -51.76
N GLU A 518 -16.67 -13.15 -50.57
CA GLU A 518 -18.09 -13.36 -50.28
C GLU A 518 -18.32 -13.24 -48.76
N GLY A 519 -19.46 -12.69 -48.32
CA GLY A 519 -19.79 -12.54 -46.90
C GLY A 519 -19.33 -11.20 -46.30
N MET A 520 -19.01 -11.19 -45.00
CA MET A 520 -18.59 -9.96 -44.30
C MET A 520 -17.16 -10.09 -43.78
N PHE A 521 -16.33 -9.08 -44.04
CA PHE A 521 -14.96 -8.99 -43.53
C PHE A 521 -14.78 -7.71 -42.70
N GLU A 522 -14.29 -7.87 -41.48
CA GLU A 522 -14.14 -6.80 -40.50
C GLU A 522 -12.67 -6.64 -40.09
N VAL A 523 -12.10 -5.46 -40.30
CA VAL A 523 -10.69 -5.18 -40.02
C VAL A 523 -10.57 -4.16 -38.89
N ALA A 524 -9.94 -4.55 -37.80
CA ALA A 524 -9.77 -3.72 -36.61
C ALA A 524 -8.45 -2.94 -36.63
N SER A 525 -7.39 -3.53 -37.17
CA SER A 525 -6.10 -2.84 -37.33
C SER A 525 -5.31 -3.36 -38.53
N VAL A 526 -4.64 -2.44 -39.22
CA VAL A 526 -3.58 -2.71 -40.20
C VAL A 526 -2.33 -1.96 -39.77
N GLU A 527 -1.24 -2.70 -39.62
CA GLU A 527 0.03 -2.19 -39.12
C GLU A 527 1.18 -2.58 -40.03
N LEU A 528 2.04 -1.59 -40.35
CA LEU A 528 3.26 -1.80 -41.10
C LEU A 528 4.43 -1.24 -40.28
N ILE A 529 5.39 -2.10 -39.92
CA ILE A 529 6.53 -1.78 -39.05
C ILE A 529 7.83 -2.03 -39.81
N CYS A 530 8.81 -1.12 -39.72
CA CYS A 530 10.13 -1.35 -40.31
C CYS A 530 10.99 -2.24 -39.38
N MET A 531 11.71 -3.21 -39.94
CA MET A 531 12.49 -4.17 -39.16
C MET A 531 13.81 -3.59 -38.64
N GLU A 532 14.41 -2.61 -39.31
CA GLU A 532 15.59 -1.90 -38.76
C GLU A 532 15.26 -1.03 -37.53
N GLN A 533 13.97 -0.84 -37.21
CA GLN A 533 13.56 -0.26 -35.93
C GLN A 533 13.80 -1.23 -34.74
N MET A 534 14.26 -2.47 -35.00
CA MET A 534 14.43 -3.55 -34.04
C MET A 534 15.81 -3.58 -33.34
N ASP A 535 16.85 -2.88 -33.85
CA ASP A 535 18.25 -3.10 -33.41
C ASP A 535 18.92 -1.95 -32.62
N THR A 536 18.25 -0.85 -32.26
CA THR A 536 18.93 0.25 -31.51
C THR A 536 18.09 0.95 -30.43
N PRO A 537 18.66 1.26 -29.22
CA PRO A 537 17.95 1.96 -28.13
C PRO A 537 17.82 3.48 -28.30
N LEU A 538 18.04 4.04 -29.50
CA LEU A 538 17.99 5.49 -29.75
C LEU A 538 17.16 5.79 -31.00
N TYR A 539 15.92 6.24 -30.82
CA TYR A 539 15.05 6.56 -31.95
C TYR A 539 15.05 8.03 -32.36
N ASN A 540 15.70 8.32 -33.49
CA ASN A 540 15.25 9.16 -34.62
C ASN A 540 16.46 9.46 -35.55
N ILE A 541 16.31 9.23 -36.87
CA ILE A 541 16.87 10.02 -38.02
C ILE A 541 17.08 9.20 -39.32
N ALA A 542 17.05 7.87 -39.33
CA ALA A 542 17.43 7.11 -40.54
C ALA A 542 16.29 6.62 -41.46
N CYS A 543 15.18 7.36 -41.61
CA CYS A 543 14.17 7.14 -42.68
C CYS A 543 13.49 8.44 -43.21
N GLN A 544 13.93 9.62 -42.78
CA GLN A 544 13.41 10.92 -43.26
C GLN A 544 14.58 11.86 -43.62
N LYS A 545 15.11 11.69 -44.83
CA LYS A 545 15.77 12.76 -45.61
C LYS A 545 14.91 12.82 -46.89
N ASP A 546 14.18 13.87 -47.22
CA ASP A 546 14.60 15.26 -47.36
C ASP A 546 13.42 16.22 -47.08
N ILE A 547 13.50 17.03 -46.02
CA ILE A 547 12.81 18.33 -45.95
C ILE A 547 13.74 19.29 -45.21
N ASP A 548 14.30 20.25 -45.96
CA ASP A 548 15.12 21.37 -45.47
C ASP A 548 14.36 22.22 -44.44
N ILE A 549 15.08 22.74 -43.42
CA ILE A 549 14.99 24.10 -42.82
C ILE A 549 15.87 24.17 -41.53
N PRO A 550 16.47 25.34 -41.20
CA PRO A 550 17.87 25.42 -40.82
C PRO A 550 18.17 25.49 -39.32
N SER A 551 19.45 25.24 -39.05
CA SER A 551 20.18 25.32 -37.79
C SER A 551 19.91 26.56 -36.93
N ASN A 552 19.66 26.36 -35.64
CA ASN A 552 20.46 27.04 -34.60
C ASN A 552 20.24 26.51 -33.17
N SER A 553 21.31 26.67 -32.39
CA SER A 553 21.47 26.55 -30.93
C SER A 553 21.77 25.17 -30.35
N VAL A 554 23.08 24.98 -30.21
CA VAL A 554 23.76 24.04 -29.32
C VAL A 554 23.42 24.37 -27.86
N GLY A 555 23.09 23.35 -27.07
CA GLY A 555 23.00 23.41 -25.61
C GLY A 555 23.08 22.01 -25.03
N CYS A 556 24.20 21.71 -24.37
CA CYS A 556 24.59 20.39 -23.85
C CYS A 556 23.54 19.72 -22.96
N ALA A 557 23.20 18.47 -23.26
CA ALA A 557 22.54 17.55 -22.33
C ALA A 557 23.61 16.66 -21.66
N GLN A 558 23.79 16.81 -20.36
CA GLN A 558 24.47 15.82 -19.53
C GLN A 558 23.63 14.55 -19.52
N LYS A 559 24.22 13.43 -19.96
CA LYS A 559 23.66 12.09 -19.78
C LYS A 559 23.62 11.79 -18.27
N GLN A 560 22.43 11.70 -17.69
CA GLN A 560 22.23 11.00 -16.42
C GLN A 560 22.15 9.51 -16.72
N ALA A 561 22.97 8.72 -16.01
CA ALA A 561 22.92 7.26 -16.02
C ALA A 561 21.56 6.80 -15.50
N ILE A 562 20.93 5.88 -16.22
CA ILE A 562 19.63 5.28 -15.90
C ILE A 562 19.95 3.98 -15.14
N ASN A 563 19.52 3.89 -13.87
CA ASN A 563 19.70 2.69 -13.04
C ASN A 563 18.81 1.54 -13.55
N PHE A 564 19.38 0.33 -13.62
CA PHE A 564 18.76 -0.90 -14.15
C PHE A 564 18.23 -1.85 -13.04
N HIS A 565 18.08 -1.35 -11.81
CA HIS A 565 17.81 -2.19 -10.63
C HIS A 565 16.35 -2.00 -10.15
N GLY A 566 15.74 -3.05 -9.56
CA GLY A 566 14.31 -3.07 -9.24
C GLY A 566 13.85 -2.02 -8.20
N PRO A 567 12.52 -1.81 -8.02
CA PRO A 567 11.97 -0.75 -7.18
C PRO A 567 12.43 -0.75 -5.71
N LEU A 568 12.79 -1.92 -5.18
CA LEU A 568 13.31 -2.09 -3.82
C LEU A 568 14.71 -1.50 -3.67
N LEU A 569 15.57 -1.68 -4.67
CA LEU A 569 16.95 -1.19 -4.67
C LEU A 569 16.99 0.34 -4.87
N ASP A 570 16.00 0.90 -5.56
CA ASP A 570 15.82 2.35 -5.71
C ASP A 570 15.15 3.03 -4.50
N ARG A 571 14.72 2.26 -3.48
CA ARG A 571 14.13 2.82 -2.26
C ARG A 571 15.13 3.73 -1.55
N LEU A 572 14.66 4.89 -1.11
CA LEU A 572 15.45 5.82 -0.31
C LEU A 572 15.46 5.41 1.16
N SER A 573 16.67 5.29 1.70
CA SER A 573 16.94 5.33 3.15
C SER A 573 16.46 6.66 3.74
N THR A 574 16.22 6.68 5.05
CA THR A 574 15.81 7.89 5.80
C THR A 574 16.82 9.04 5.75
N ASP A 575 18.05 8.79 5.33
CA ASP A 575 19.10 9.80 5.05
C ASP A 575 19.14 10.29 3.60
N GLY A 576 18.23 9.80 2.74
CA GLY A 576 18.02 10.28 1.37
C GLY A 576 18.85 9.61 0.28
N ARG A 577 19.59 8.54 0.58
CA ARG A 577 20.32 7.72 -0.41
C ARG A 577 19.57 6.46 -0.77
N THR A 578 19.78 5.92 -1.97
CA THR A 578 19.12 4.65 -2.33
C THR A 578 19.79 3.47 -1.64
N TYR A 579 19.03 2.40 -1.39
CA TYR A 579 19.59 1.14 -0.93
C TYR A 579 20.62 0.56 -1.91
N TRP A 580 20.43 0.78 -3.21
CA TRP A 580 21.40 0.45 -4.24
C TRP A 580 22.76 1.10 -4.00
N GLU A 581 22.80 2.40 -3.65
CA GLU A 581 24.06 3.08 -3.33
C GLU A 581 24.76 2.46 -2.12
N TYR A 582 24.01 2.00 -1.11
CA TYR A 582 24.56 1.32 0.06
C TYR A 582 25.10 -0.07 -0.28
N LEU A 583 24.29 -0.87 -0.98
CA LEU A 583 24.64 -2.24 -1.35
C LEU A 583 25.87 -2.31 -2.26
N THR A 584 25.98 -1.39 -3.22
CA THR A 584 27.13 -1.33 -4.12
C THR A 584 28.37 -0.75 -3.46
N ARG A 585 28.22 0.21 -2.54
CA ARG A 585 29.37 0.79 -1.81
C ARG A 585 30.02 -0.20 -0.84
N TYR A 586 29.21 -0.98 -0.14
CA TYR A 586 29.67 -1.93 0.89
C TYR A 586 29.67 -3.38 0.40
N SER A 587 29.55 -3.60 -0.91
CA SER A 587 29.56 -4.93 -1.52
C SER A 587 30.88 -5.66 -1.21
N PRO A 588 30.87 -6.97 -0.89
CA PRO A 588 32.09 -7.68 -0.55
C PRO A 588 32.98 -7.92 -1.78
N VAL A 589 34.28 -8.03 -1.56
CA VAL A 589 35.21 -8.70 -2.47
C VAL A 589 35.39 -10.12 -1.96
N MET A 590 35.00 -11.12 -2.75
CA MET A 590 35.04 -12.51 -2.33
C MET A 590 36.27 -13.19 -2.94
N TYR A 591 37.11 -13.77 -2.11
CA TYR A 591 38.20 -14.66 -2.49
C TYR A 591 37.70 -16.07 -2.33
N GLN A 592 37.53 -16.79 -3.42
CA GLN A 592 36.92 -18.11 -3.39
C GLN A 592 37.88 -19.20 -3.86
N ALA A 593 38.03 -20.23 -3.04
CA ALA A 593 38.71 -21.46 -3.41
C ALA A 593 37.86 -22.27 -4.41
N ILE A 594 38.50 -22.94 -5.38
CA ILE A 594 37.81 -23.77 -6.38
C ILE A 594 38.40 -25.18 -6.39
N ASN A 595 37.57 -26.17 -6.06
CA ASN A 595 37.88 -27.59 -6.14
C ASN A 595 37.60 -28.13 -7.54
N LYS A 596 38.66 -28.22 -8.35
CA LYS A 596 38.56 -28.73 -9.72
C LYS A 596 38.26 -30.24 -9.81
N SER A 597 38.30 -30.97 -8.69
CA SER A 597 38.03 -32.41 -8.67
C SER A 597 36.56 -32.72 -8.96
N TYR A 598 35.65 -31.77 -8.68
CA TYR A 598 34.21 -31.92 -8.88
C TYR A 598 33.73 -31.04 -10.04
N SER A 599 33.13 -31.65 -11.07
CA SER A 599 32.60 -30.96 -12.26
C SER A 599 33.56 -29.92 -12.87
N ASN A 600 34.87 -30.15 -12.79
CA ASN A 600 35.94 -29.22 -13.21
C ASN A 600 35.82 -27.83 -12.53
N GLY A 601 35.36 -27.75 -11.28
CA GLY A 601 35.24 -26.53 -10.47
C GLY A 601 33.93 -25.76 -10.65
N LYS A 602 32.99 -26.26 -11.46
CA LYS A 602 31.70 -25.58 -11.72
C LYS A 602 30.76 -25.58 -10.52
N THR A 603 30.88 -26.57 -9.64
CA THR A 603 30.07 -26.73 -8.42
C THR A 603 30.30 -25.60 -7.44
N ASP A 604 31.50 -25.03 -7.44
CA ASP A 604 31.89 -23.95 -6.53
C ASP A 604 31.61 -22.56 -7.13
N LEU A 605 30.91 -22.45 -8.27
CA LEU A 605 30.64 -21.13 -8.84
C LEU A 605 29.38 -20.52 -8.24
N ILE A 606 29.50 -19.30 -7.72
CA ILE A 606 28.35 -18.50 -7.29
C ILE A 606 27.44 -18.23 -8.49
N THR A 607 26.13 -18.40 -8.31
CA THR A 607 25.15 -18.35 -9.39
C THR A 607 23.76 -17.88 -8.91
N LYS A 608 22.78 -17.85 -9.80
CA LYS A 608 21.37 -17.61 -9.45
C LYS A 608 20.68 -18.90 -9.01
N PHE A 609 19.67 -18.80 -8.13
CA PHE A 609 18.84 -19.95 -7.72
C PHE A 609 18.23 -20.69 -8.92
N ASN A 610 17.76 -19.96 -9.92
CA ASN A 610 17.09 -20.47 -11.12
C ASN A 610 17.97 -20.30 -12.37
N ALA A 611 19.24 -20.66 -12.30
CA ALA A 611 20.19 -20.49 -13.41
C ALA A 611 19.73 -21.15 -14.72
N ASP A 612 18.95 -22.22 -14.63
CA ASP A 612 18.34 -22.96 -15.74
C ASP A 612 16.96 -22.42 -16.18
N GLY A 613 16.48 -21.35 -15.54
CA GLY A 613 15.19 -20.71 -15.80
C GLY A 613 14.00 -21.36 -15.10
N ASN A 614 14.23 -22.37 -14.25
CA ASN A 614 13.18 -23.10 -13.54
C ASN A 614 13.35 -22.98 -12.00
N TRP A 615 12.30 -23.26 -11.23
CA TRP A 615 12.32 -23.11 -9.76
C TRP A 615 12.36 -24.44 -8.99
N ASN A 616 12.46 -25.56 -9.69
CA ASN A 616 12.70 -26.87 -9.11
C ASN A 616 14.11 -26.89 -8.53
N MET A 617 14.22 -26.86 -7.21
CA MET A 617 15.52 -26.90 -6.54
C MET A 617 16.03 -28.32 -6.36
N ALA A 618 15.24 -29.34 -6.75
CA ALA A 618 15.59 -30.75 -6.58
C ALA A 618 16.29 -31.37 -7.80
N ASP A 619 16.61 -30.59 -8.84
CA ASP A 619 17.29 -31.06 -10.04
C ASP A 619 18.62 -30.32 -10.32
N GLN A 620 19.21 -29.70 -9.28
CA GLN A 620 20.52 -29.05 -9.43
C GLN A 620 21.63 -30.05 -9.75
N TRP A 621 21.41 -31.35 -9.49
CA TRP A 621 22.30 -32.40 -9.99
C TRP A 621 22.24 -32.56 -11.51
N GLU A 622 21.12 -32.30 -12.14
CA GLU A 622 20.93 -32.49 -13.56
C GLU A 622 21.22 -31.20 -14.35
N SER A 623 21.04 -30.03 -13.72
CA SER A 623 21.19 -28.73 -14.38
C SER A 623 22.63 -28.23 -14.45
N ILE A 624 23.49 -28.61 -13.48
CA ILE A 624 24.82 -28.02 -13.39
C ILE A 624 25.70 -28.41 -14.58
N GLY A 625 26.33 -27.41 -15.20
CA GLY A 625 27.17 -27.58 -16.38
C GLY A 625 26.42 -27.56 -17.72
N GLU A 626 25.10 -27.77 -17.73
CA GLU A 626 24.24 -27.58 -18.91
C GLU A 626 23.90 -26.10 -19.12
N PHE A 627 23.77 -25.34 -18.03
CA PHE A 627 23.51 -23.90 -18.05
C PHE A 627 24.70 -23.11 -17.48
N PRO A 628 25.06 -21.95 -18.07
CA PRO A 628 26.16 -21.11 -17.58
C PRO A 628 25.92 -20.61 -16.15
N GLN A 629 26.91 -20.82 -15.28
CA GLN A 629 26.89 -20.30 -13.90
C GLN A 629 27.33 -18.83 -13.86
N ILE A 630 26.40 -17.92 -14.21
CA ILE A 630 26.67 -16.48 -14.23
C ILE A 630 26.71 -15.93 -12.79
N PRO A 631 27.77 -15.21 -12.37
CA PRO A 631 27.91 -14.78 -10.99
C PRO A 631 26.90 -13.71 -10.56
N TYR A 632 26.06 -14.05 -9.59
CA TYR A 632 25.13 -13.13 -8.94
C TYR A 632 25.11 -13.35 -7.43
N VAL A 633 25.04 -12.25 -6.68
CA VAL A 633 24.90 -12.27 -5.22
C VAL A 633 23.51 -11.75 -4.87
N TYR A 634 22.79 -12.50 -4.03
CA TYR A 634 21.52 -12.02 -3.52
C TYR A 634 21.75 -11.09 -2.33
N ALA A 635 20.96 -10.03 -2.22
CA ALA A 635 21.11 -9.03 -1.19
C ALA A 635 19.80 -8.68 -0.49
N SER A 636 19.90 -8.30 0.78
CA SER A 636 18.79 -7.79 1.59
C SER A 636 19.17 -6.46 2.26
N VAL A 637 18.15 -5.63 2.53
CA VAL A 637 18.31 -4.41 3.33
C VAL A 637 17.21 -4.31 4.37
N GLN A 638 17.60 -4.22 5.64
CA GLN A 638 16.74 -3.81 6.75
C GLN A 638 17.27 -2.49 7.31
N GLU A 639 16.37 -1.59 7.69
CA GLU A 639 16.71 -0.26 8.13
C GLU A 639 16.00 0.07 9.43
N THR A 640 16.77 0.43 10.46
CA THR A 640 16.25 1.02 11.71
C THR A 640 16.47 2.51 11.73
N LYS A 641 16.00 3.21 12.75
CA LYS A 641 16.26 4.66 12.88
C LYS A 641 17.75 5.03 12.87
N THR A 642 18.63 4.09 13.18
CA THR A 642 20.07 4.37 13.42
C THR A 642 21.02 3.57 12.54
N HIS A 643 20.60 2.41 12.01
CA HIS A 643 21.47 1.51 11.26
C HIS A 643 20.79 1.01 9.99
N LEU A 644 21.61 0.68 8.98
CA LEU A 644 21.24 -0.24 7.92
C LEU A 644 21.90 -1.59 8.19
N PHE A 645 21.21 -2.67 7.88
CA PHE A 645 21.72 -4.04 7.86
C PHE A 645 21.73 -4.49 6.42
N LEU A 646 22.91 -4.78 5.89
CA LEU A 646 23.13 -5.14 4.48
C LEU A 646 23.54 -6.60 4.42
N GLY A 647 22.62 -7.46 3.97
CA GLY A 647 22.88 -8.88 3.77
C GLY A 647 23.38 -9.17 2.35
N TYR A 648 24.34 -10.08 2.21
CA TYR A 648 24.84 -10.61 0.95
C TYR A 648 24.90 -12.15 1.05
N TYR A 649 24.28 -12.85 0.11
CA TYR A 649 24.08 -14.30 0.12
C TYR A 649 24.67 -14.93 -1.14
N PHE A 650 25.49 -15.95 -0.93
CA PHE A 650 26.33 -16.58 -1.95
C PHE A 650 25.74 -17.96 -2.24
N TYR A 651 25.01 -18.08 -3.33
CA TYR A 651 24.35 -19.32 -3.70
C TYR A 651 25.24 -20.16 -4.61
N HIS A 652 25.37 -21.42 -4.28
CA HIS A 652 26.04 -22.44 -5.09
C HIS A 652 25.03 -23.54 -5.39
N ALA A 653 24.95 -23.97 -6.65
CA ALA A 653 23.95 -24.96 -7.05
C ALA A 653 24.11 -26.30 -6.30
N ARG A 654 25.34 -26.61 -5.86
CA ARG A 654 25.68 -27.83 -5.13
C ARG A 654 26.80 -27.61 -4.12
N ASP A 655 26.76 -28.42 -3.08
CA ASP A 655 27.88 -28.75 -2.22
C ASP A 655 28.33 -30.19 -2.48
N GLU A 656 29.61 -30.38 -2.78
CA GLU A 656 30.21 -31.70 -3.06
C GLU A 656 31.10 -32.10 -1.89
N GLY A 657 30.60 -32.99 -1.05
CA GLY A 657 31.35 -33.51 0.08
C GLY A 657 32.49 -34.47 -0.30
N PHE A 658 33.37 -34.74 0.67
CA PHE A 658 34.40 -35.77 0.52
C PHE A 658 33.75 -37.17 0.56
N PHE A 659 32.71 -37.34 1.39
CA PHE A 659 31.87 -38.54 1.41
C PHE A 659 30.51 -38.30 0.72
N PRO A 660 29.91 -39.31 0.07
CA PRO A 660 28.59 -39.15 -0.57
C PRO A 660 27.47 -38.67 0.36
N ALA A 661 27.60 -38.88 1.67
CA ALA A 661 26.61 -38.45 2.65
C ALA A 661 26.65 -36.94 2.97
N GLU A 662 27.72 -36.26 2.56
CA GLU A 662 27.94 -34.83 2.80
C GLU A 662 27.48 -33.96 1.63
N GLY A 663 27.32 -34.53 0.43
CA GLY A 663 26.86 -33.77 -0.73
C GLY A 663 25.37 -33.43 -0.66
N HIS A 664 25.02 -32.22 -1.09
CA HIS A 664 23.64 -31.77 -1.24
C HIS A 664 23.49 -30.63 -2.26
N GLU A 665 22.29 -30.43 -2.78
CA GLU A 665 21.96 -29.28 -3.62
C GLU A 665 21.75 -28.00 -2.82
N ASN A 666 21.82 -26.87 -3.54
CA ASN A 666 21.35 -25.55 -3.12
C ASN A 666 22.11 -24.93 -1.96
N ASP A 667 23.43 -25.11 -1.91
CA ASP A 667 24.25 -24.55 -0.85
C ASP A 667 24.15 -23.02 -0.83
N LEU A 668 24.03 -22.46 0.37
CA LEU A 668 23.76 -21.05 0.54
C LEU A 668 24.32 -20.58 1.88
N GLU A 669 25.33 -19.74 1.80
CA GLU A 669 25.90 -19.00 2.92
C GLU A 669 25.74 -17.51 2.67
N GLY A 670 26.30 -16.71 3.58
CA GLY A 670 26.35 -15.29 3.36
C GLY A 670 27.05 -14.52 4.46
N MET A 671 26.77 -13.24 4.44
CA MET A 671 27.25 -12.29 5.42
C MET A 671 26.23 -11.16 5.63
N MET A 672 26.33 -10.49 6.77
CA MET A 672 25.57 -9.28 7.05
C MET A 672 26.47 -8.21 7.65
N ILE A 673 26.27 -6.96 7.23
CA ILE A 673 27.02 -5.80 7.73
C ILE A 673 26.04 -4.84 8.41
N ALA A 674 26.35 -4.44 9.64
CA ALA A 674 25.69 -3.32 10.29
C ALA A 674 26.41 -2.00 9.97
N VAL A 675 25.69 -1.06 9.35
CA VAL A 675 26.17 0.27 8.96
C VAL A 675 25.45 1.33 9.79
N ARG A 676 26.16 1.98 10.70
CA ARG A 676 25.62 3.07 11.52
C ARG A 676 25.47 4.33 10.69
N LYS A 677 24.28 4.93 10.71
CA LYS A 677 23.99 6.16 9.96
C LYS A 677 24.69 7.36 10.56
N ASP A 678 25.23 8.20 9.70
CA ASP A 678 25.93 9.44 10.05
C ASP A 678 25.42 10.66 9.24
N GLY A 679 24.36 10.48 8.45
CA GLY A 679 23.85 11.47 7.48
C GLY A 679 24.62 11.53 6.16
N ASN A 680 25.64 10.69 5.96
CA ASN A 680 26.35 10.49 4.70
C ASN A 680 26.14 9.05 4.18
N TYR A 681 27.18 8.22 4.12
CA TYR A 681 27.10 6.81 3.73
C TYR A 681 27.20 5.87 4.95
N GLY A 682 27.10 6.42 6.16
CA GLY A 682 27.27 5.67 7.39
C GLY A 682 28.68 5.11 7.60
N VAL A 683 28.83 4.38 8.70
CA VAL A 683 30.08 3.73 9.11
C VAL A 683 29.77 2.25 9.36
N PRO A 684 30.40 1.32 8.62
CA PRO A 684 30.34 -0.11 8.94
C PRO A 684 30.96 -0.38 10.31
N VAL A 685 30.17 -0.88 11.26
CA VAL A 685 30.60 -1.07 12.65
C VAL A 685 30.91 -2.54 12.97
N ALA A 686 30.12 -3.46 12.44
CA ALA A 686 30.24 -4.90 12.69
C ALA A 686 29.79 -5.69 11.46
N MET A 687 30.25 -6.94 11.38
CA MET A 687 29.93 -7.89 10.32
C MET A 687 29.82 -9.29 10.91
N GLU A 688 28.86 -10.07 10.40
CA GLU A 688 28.75 -11.50 10.67
C GLU A 688 28.78 -12.30 9.38
N THR A 689 29.41 -13.48 9.40
CA THR A 689 29.48 -14.40 8.26
C THR A 689 29.00 -15.79 8.67
N ILE A 690 28.50 -16.55 7.71
CA ILE A 690 28.02 -17.92 7.91
C ILE A 690 29.16 -18.90 7.61
N TYR A 691 29.59 -19.63 8.63
CA TYR A 691 30.61 -20.66 8.56
C TYR A 691 29.94 -22.01 8.82
N HIS A 692 29.42 -22.63 7.76
CA HIS A 692 28.51 -23.78 7.88
C HIS A 692 27.28 -23.44 8.74
N SER A 693 27.18 -24.00 9.95
CA SER A 693 26.11 -23.72 10.92
C SER A 693 26.47 -22.64 11.96
N ASP A 694 27.67 -22.06 11.91
CA ASP A 694 28.14 -21.10 12.92
C ASP A 694 28.23 -19.67 12.38
N PHE A 695 27.99 -18.68 13.25
CA PHE A 695 28.09 -17.27 12.90
C PHE A 695 29.42 -16.69 13.40
N LEU A 696 30.30 -16.31 12.48
CA LEU A 696 31.57 -15.66 12.83
C LEU A 696 31.38 -14.16 12.93
N ARG A 697 31.86 -13.56 14.03
CA ARG A 697 31.62 -12.15 14.39
C ARG A 697 32.87 -11.30 14.21
N TYR A 698 32.75 -10.20 13.49
CA TYR A 698 33.87 -9.32 13.19
C TYR A 698 33.61 -7.87 13.56
N ARG A 699 34.58 -7.27 14.26
CA ARG A 699 34.67 -5.82 14.42
C ARG A 699 35.14 -5.21 13.10
N LEU A 700 34.44 -4.19 12.62
CA LEU A 700 34.85 -3.42 11.43
C LEU A 700 35.57 -2.12 11.83
N LYS A 701 35.09 -0.96 11.36
CA LYS A 701 35.81 0.31 11.45
C LYS A 701 35.68 1.02 12.80
N ASP A 702 34.78 0.55 13.67
CA ASP A 702 34.57 1.16 14.98
C ASP A 702 35.35 0.41 16.06
N PRO A 703 36.42 1.01 16.63
CA PRO A 703 37.21 0.38 17.68
C PRO A 703 36.45 0.19 19.00
N ASN A 704 35.30 0.86 19.17
CA ASN A 704 34.52 0.79 20.41
C ASN A 704 33.64 -0.45 20.51
N VAL A 705 33.38 -1.15 19.40
CA VAL A 705 32.57 -2.37 19.37
C VAL A 705 33.24 -3.45 20.22
N GLN A 706 32.55 -3.99 21.22
CA GLN A 706 33.04 -5.03 22.14
C GLN A 706 32.28 -6.34 21.94
N PRO A 707 32.83 -7.50 22.33
CA PRO A 707 32.08 -8.75 22.32
C PRO A 707 30.81 -8.65 23.18
N GLY A 708 29.72 -9.20 22.65
CA GLY A 708 28.43 -9.40 23.31
C GLY A 708 28.34 -10.76 23.99
N TYR A 709 27.39 -11.59 23.57
CA TYR A 709 27.21 -12.96 24.06
C TYR A 709 28.43 -13.83 23.70
N SER A 710 28.74 -13.91 22.41
CA SER A 710 29.91 -14.64 21.89
C SER A 710 31.13 -13.72 21.73
N LYS A 711 32.31 -14.34 21.60
CA LYS A 711 33.56 -13.64 21.28
C LYS A 711 33.48 -13.00 19.89
N ILE A 712 34.28 -11.95 19.69
CA ILE A 712 34.59 -11.42 18.35
C ILE A 712 35.84 -12.13 17.85
N GLU A 713 35.87 -12.47 16.56
CA GLU A 713 37.01 -13.08 15.92
C GLU A 713 38.24 -12.16 15.97
N ASN A 714 39.41 -12.76 16.22
CA ASN A 714 40.67 -12.02 16.30
C ASN A 714 41.15 -11.53 14.92
N THR A 715 40.56 -12.03 13.85
CA THR A 715 40.86 -11.66 12.47
C THR A 715 40.32 -10.27 12.17
N SER A 716 41.21 -9.38 11.73
CA SER A 716 40.81 -8.04 11.27
C SER A 716 40.29 -8.12 9.83
N VAL A 717 39.09 -7.59 9.60
CA VAL A 717 38.50 -7.54 8.25
C VAL A 717 39.27 -6.56 7.38
N ARG A 718 39.80 -7.07 6.27
CA ARG A 718 40.45 -6.26 5.24
C ARG A 718 39.41 -5.58 4.37
N PHE A 719 39.78 -4.45 3.78
CA PHE A 719 38.90 -3.68 2.90
C PHE A 719 39.61 -3.34 1.59
N SER A 720 39.01 -3.73 0.46
CA SER A 720 39.37 -3.22 -0.85
C SER A 720 38.75 -1.84 -1.05
N GLU A 721 39.53 -0.91 -1.61
CA GLU A 721 39.11 0.47 -1.91
C GLU A 721 38.45 1.19 -0.71
N VAL A 722 38.85 0.82 0.52
CA VAL A 722 38.32 1.34 1.79
C VAL A 722 36.90 0.88 2.13
N THR A 723 36.01 0.58 1.18
CA THR A 723 34.59 0.33 1.48
C THR A 723 34.14 -1.12 1.33
N HIS A 724 34.87 -1.96 0.60
CA HIS A 724 34.45 -3.32 0.29
C HIS A 724 35.14 -4.33 1.21
N PRO A 725 34.43 -4.99 2.15
CA PRO A 725 35.05 -5.99 3.02
C PRO A 725 35.54 -7.18 2.17
N GLU A 726 36.72 -7.71 2.50
CA GLU A 726 37.28 -8.88 1.85
C GLU A 726 36.91 -10.13 2.65
N VAL A 727 36.18 -11.05 2.03
CA VAL A 727 35.76 -12.33 2.61
C VAL A 727 36.36 -13.50 1.84
N PHE A 728 36.59 -14.60 2.53
CA PHE A 728 37.01 -15.87 1.96
C PHE A 728 35.82 -16.83 1.92
N ILE A 729 35.69 -17.54 0.80
CA ILE A 729 34.74 -18.64 0.62
C ILE A 729 35.55 -19.91 0.39
N SER A 730 35.45 -20.88 1.31
CA SER A 730 36.09 -22.18 1.13
C SER A 730 35.46 -22.94 -0.04
N ALA A 731 36.21 -23.88 -0.63
CA ALA A 731 35.64 -24.82 -1.56
C ALA A 731 34.94 -25.93 -0.77
N ASN A 732 34.13 -26.73 -1.46
CA ASN A 732 33.53 -27.90 -0.87
C ASN A 732 34.55 -29.01 -0.51
N GLY A 733 34.34 -29.62 0.66
CA GLY A 733 34.97 -30.84 1.17
C GLY A 733 36.47 -30.76 1.51
N ASP A 734 36.81 -30.93 2.81
CA ASP A 734 38.17 -31.24 3.28
C ASP A 734 38.23 -32.62 4.00
N LEU A 735 39.39 -33.29 3.91
CA LEU A 735 39.73 -34.56 4.56
C LEU A 735 39.70 -34.50 6.11
N LEU A 736 39.74 -33.31 6.71
CA LEU A 736 40.02 -33.11 8.14
C LEU A 736 38.91 -32.41 8.96
N GLY A 737 37.69 -32.26 8.43
CA GLY A 737 36.49 -32.16 9.28
C GLY A 737 35.64 -30.91 9.18
N GLU A 738 35.81 -30.09 8.14
CA GLU A 738 34.87 -29.01 7.81
C GLU A 738 34.34 -29.27 6.39
N PHE A 739 33.03 -29.45 6.28
CA PHE A 739 32.34 -29.91 5.07
C PHE A 739 31.37 -28.84 4.59
N GLY A 740 31.45 -28.50 3.30
CA GLY A 740 30.64 -27.47 2.65
C GLY A 740 31.34 -26.14 2.41
N HIS A 741 30.62 -25.18 1.83
CA HIS A 741 31.14 -23.83 1.71
C HIS A 741 31.07 -23.13 3.07
N SER A 742 32.07 -22.29 3.33
CA SER A 742 32.14 -21.50 4.55
C SER A 742 32.59 -20.09 4.22
N VAL A 743 32.00 -19.10 4.91
CA VAL A 743 32.34 -17.68 4.72
C VAL A 743 33.07 -17.17 5.95
N SER A 744 34.25 -16.61 5.74
CA SER A 744 35.05 -15.97 6.79
C SER A 744 35.72 -14.69 6.30
N ALA A 745 36.37 -13.93 7.18
CA ALA A 745 37.17 -12.78 6.75
C ALA A 745 38.47 -13.24 6.07
N PHE A 746 38.76 -12.71 4.87
CA PHE A 746 39.97 -13.07 4.13
C PHE A 746 41.22 -12.53 4.83
N THR A 747 42.19 -13.40 5.10
CA THR A 747 43.45 -13.05 5.75
C THR A 747 44.57 -12.77 4.73
N GLY A 748 44.53 -13.41 3.56
CA GLY A 748 45.60 -13.44 2.57
C GLY A 748 46.61 -14.57 2.74
N ASN A 749 46.36 -15.47 3.69
CA ASN A 749 47.21 -16.64 3.98
C ASN A 749 46.51 -17.96 3.66
N GLU A 750 45.28 -17.92 3.17
CA GLU A 750 44.53 -19.06 2.69
C GLU A 750 45.32 -19.73 1.56
N SER A 751 45.32 -21.06 1.53
CA SER A 751 46.02 -21.85 0.52
C SER A 751 44.99 -22.69 -0.22
N VAL A 752 44.80 -22.41 -1.50
CA VAL A 752 43.73 -23.05 -2.32
C VAL A 752 44.29 -23.95 -3.42
N GLU A 753 45.44 -24.57 -3.16
CA GLU A 753 46.11 -25.48 -4.11
C GLU A 753 46.27 -24.88 -5.52
N ASN A 754 46.54 -23.57 -5.59
CA ASN A 754 46.69 -22.78 -6.81
C ASN A 754 45.40 -22.58 -7.64
N ASN A 755 44.22 -22.99 -7.15
CA ASN A 755 42.91 -22.81 -7.80
C ASN A 755 42.02 -21.88 -6.96
N GLY A 756 42.07 -20.58 -7.25
CA GLY A 756 41.27 -19.57 -6.57
C GLY A 756 40.97 -18.35 -7.43
N ILE A 757 39.77 -17.82 -7.28
CA ILE A 757 39.26 -16.66 -8.03
C ILE A 757 38.83 -15.53 -7.10
N VAL A 758 38.75 -14.33 -7.66
CA VAL A 758 38.26 -13.15 -6.95
C VAL A 758 36.97 -12.66 -7.59
N TYR A 759 35.92 -12.49 -6.82
CA TYR A 759 34.69 -11.85 -7.27
C TYR A 759 34.62 -10.41 -6.76
N LYS A 760 34.29 -9.47 -7.66
CA LYS A 760 34.04 -8.06 -7.34
C LYS A 760 32.70 -7.61 -7.89
N PHE A 761 32.05 -6.68 -7.21
CA PHE A 761 30.82 -6.12 -7.75
C PHE A 761 31.11 -5.40 -9.08
N GLY A 762 30.31 -5.70 -10.11
CA GLY A 762 30.39 -5.03 -11.40
C GLY A 762 29.21 -5.39 -12.29
N GLU A 763 28.61 -4.37 -12.90
CA GLU A 763 27.47 -4.52 -13.81
C GLU A 763 27.89 -4.12 -15.25
N PRO A 764 27.61 -4.94 -16.27
CA PRO A 764 27.01 -6.28 -16.16
C PRO A 764 27.96 -7.30 -15.49
N PRO A 765 27.44 -8.39 -14.91
CA PRO A 765 28.26 -9.48 -14.39
C PRO A 765 29.11 -10.11 -15.50
N SER A 766 30.18 -10.78 -15.10
CA SER A 766 30.99 -11.58 -16.01
C SER A 766 30.21 -12.80 -16.53
N GLU A 767 30.66 -13.35 -17.66
CA GLU A 767 30.25 -14.68 -18.09
C GLU A 767 30.74 -15.75 -17.08
N GLU A 768 30.33 -17.01 -17.27
CA GLU A 768 30.74 -18.14 -16.43
C GLU A 768 32.27 -18.16 -16.25
N PRO A 769 32.80 -18.16 -15.01
CA PRO A 769 34.23 -18.25 -14.76
C PRO A 769 34.87 -19.52 -15.33
N THR A 770 35.96 -19.37 -16.09
CA THR A 770 36.64 -20.51 -16.76
C THR A 770 38.11 -20.69 -16.37
N GLN A 771 38.70 -19.69 -15.71
CA GLN A 771 40.10 -19.69 -15.30
C GLN A 771 40.21 -19.53 -13.78
N PHE A 772 40.79 -20.53 -13.13
CA PHE A 772 40.92 -20.61 -11.66
C PHE A 772 42.36 -20.56 -11.17
N SER A 773 43.33 -20.76 -12.07
CA SER A 773 44.76 -20.74 -11.73
C SER A 773 45.53 -19.76 -12.62
N PRO A 774 46.59 -19.12 -12.11
CA PRO A 774 47.09 -19.21 -10.74
C PRO A 774 46.16 -18.54 -9.72
N GLU A 775 46.29 -18.96 -8.47
CA GLU A 775 45.50 -18.46 -7.34
C GLU A 775 45.49 -16.92 -7.28
N TRP A 776 44.28 -16.36 -7.14
CA TRP A 776 43.98 -14.92 -7.04
C TRP A 776 44.34 -14.05 -8.25
N GLN A 777 44.72 -14.65 -9.38
CA GLN A 777 45.08 -13.88 -10.60
C GLN A 777 43.87 -13.52 -11.48
N HIS A 778 42.75 -14.23 -11.32
CA HIS A 778 41.55 -14.03 -12.14
C HIS A 778 40.45 -13.38 -11.32
N THR A 779 39.96 -12.24 -11.81
CA THR A 779 38.87 -11.49 -11.18
C THR A 779 37.64 -11.48 -12.09
N TYR A 780 36.48 -11.79 -11.52
CA TYR A 780 35.19 -11.81 -12.21
C TYR A 780 34.22 -10.84 -11.55
N ASN A 781 33.38 -10.21 -12.36
CA ASN A 781 32.33 -9.32 -11.88
C ASN A 781 31.09 -10.14 -11.50
N TYR A 782 30.48 -9.84 -10.36
CA TYR A 782 29.14 -10.31 -10.00
C TYR A 782 28.13 -9.16 -10.01
N GLY A 783 26.89 -9.50 -10.38
CA GLY A 783 25.72 -8.62 -10.27
C GLY A 783 25.00 -8.82 -8.94
N ILE A 784 24.12 -7.88 -8.57
CA ILE A 784 23.34 -7.97 -7.33
C ILE A 784 21.86 -8.16 -7.64
N LEU A 785 21.24 -9.17 -7.03
CA LEU A 785 19.80 -9.42 -7.07
C LEU A 785 19.16 -9.22 -5.69
N PRO A 786 17.90 -8.79 -5.61
CA PRO A 786 17.18 -8.78 -4.34
C PRO A 786 16.81 -10.21 -3.92
N ILE A 787 17.02 -10.55 -2.64
CA ILE A 787 16.60 -11.85 -2.08
C ILE A 787 15.07 -12.03 -2.08
N ASP A 788 14.32 -10.94 -2.28
CA ASP A 788 12.86 -10.91 -2.38
C ASP A 788 12.30 -11.92 -3.39
N GLU A 789 13.03 -12.19 -4.48
CA GLU A 789 12.65 -13.21 -5.47
C GLU A 789 12.43 -14.60 -4.82
N LEU A 790 13.26 -14.92 -3.83
CA LEU A 790 13.17 -16.15 -3.03
C LEU A 790 12.21 -15.99 -1.84
N TRP A 791 12.25 -14.86 -1.13
CA TRP A 791 11.40 -14.60 0.05
C TRP A 791 9.90 -14.62 -0.29
N GLU A 792 9.50 -14.12 -1.46
CA GLU A 792 8.10 -14.17 -1.89
C GLU A 792 7.61 -15.61 -2.14
N LYS A 793 8.53 -16.56 -2.35
CA LYS A 793 8.24 -17.99 -2.53
C LYS A 793 8.41 -18.83 -1.26
N LYS A 794 8.60 -18.21 -0.08
CA LYS A 794 8.83 -18.91 1.21
C LYS A 794 7.77 -19.97 1.60
N TYR A 795 6.58 -19.90 1.02
CA TYR A 795 5.48 -20.86 1.24
C TYR A 795 5.19 -21.78 0.04
N SER A 796 5.99 -21.69 -1.02
CA SER A 796 5.92 -22.58 -2.16
C SER A 796 6.74 -23.82 -1.86
N TYR A 797 6.04 -24.94 -1.66
CA TYR A 797 6.65 -26.23 -1.31
C TYR A 797 6.79 -27.13 -2.54
N ASP A 798 6.95 -28.44 -2.33
CA ASP A 798 7.15 -29.43 -3.40
C ASP A 798 8.41 -29.13 -4.24
N ASN A 799 9.46 -28.69 -3.56
CA ASN A 799 10.78 -28.39 -4.12
C ASN A 799 10.79 -27.16 -5.04
N THR A 800 9.76 -26.29 -4.97
CA THR A 800 9.61 -25.11 -5.85
C THR A 800 9.48 -23.76 -5.13
N PRO A 801 10.51 -23.26 -4.39
CA PRO A 801 11.84 -23.84 -4.29
C PRO A 801 12.05 -24.74 -3.06
N PHE A 802 11.11 -24.76 -2.10
CA PHE A 802 11.35 -25.35 -0.80
C PHE A 802 10.74 -26.75 -0.64
N GLN A 803 11.38 -27.63 0.12
CA GLN A 803 10.76 -28.87 0.60
C GLN A 803 9.88 -28.60 1.83
N SER A 804 10.35 -27.72 2.70
CA SER A 804 9.61 -27.21 3.85
C SER A 804 10.11 -25.79 4.16
N PHE A 805 9.47 -25.08 5.09
CA PHE A 805 9.73 -23.65 5.31
C PHE A 805 11.23 -23.32 5.46
N GLY A 806 11.80 -22.67 4.43
CA GLY A 806 13.21 -22.27 4.38
C GLY A 806 14.22 -23.42 4.27
N VAL A 807 13.79 -24.64 3.92
CA VAL A 807 14.63 -25.82 3.70
C VAL A 807 14.60 -26.19 2.21
N PHE A 808 15.75 -26.19 1.56
CA PHE A 808 15.89 -26.62 0.18
C PHE A 808 15.88 -28.16 0.07
N PRO A 809 15.40 -28.72 -1.04
CA PRO A 809 15.48 -30.17 -1.27
C PRO A 809 16.92 -30.66 -1.41
N ASN A 810 17.13 -31.93 -1.05
CA ASN A 810 18.35 -32.69 -1.29
C ASN A 810 17.95 -34.01 -1.96
N THR A 811 18.48 -34.29 -3.15
CA THR A 811 18.27 -35.53 -3.91
C THR A 811 19.54 -36.35 -4.07
N ALA A 812 20.66 -35.91 -3.50
CA ALA A 812 21.94 -36.62 -3.55
C ALA A 812 21.80 -38.06 -3.01
N PRO A 813 22.22 -39.10 -3.77
CA PRO A 813 22.10 -40.49 -3.34
C PRO A 813 22.90 -40.79 -2.07
N GLY A 814 22.21 -40.99 -0.95
CA GLY A 814 22.83 -41.23 0.36
C GLY A 814 23.25 -39.97 1.10
N GLY A 815 22.99 -38.78 0.52
CA GLY A 815 23.17 -37.47 1.14
C GLY A 815 22.34 -37.34 2.41
N THR A 816 22.91 -36.66 3.40
CA THR A 816 22.25 -36.33 4.67
C THR A 816 22.28 -34.83 4.88
N GLY A 817 21.21 -34.26 5.44
CA GLY A 817 21.08 -32.81 5.62
C GLY A 817 20.47 -32.10 4.42
N ASN A 818 20.09 -30.84 4.63
CA ASN A 818 19.49 -29.97 3.64
C ASN A 818 20.05 -28.55 3.80
N ALA A 819 20.35 -27.87 2.69
CA ALA A 819 20.67 -26.46 2.72
C ALA A 819 19.47 -25.62 3.17
N ASN A 820 19.74 -24.46 3.75
CA ASN A 820 18.73 -23.61 4.37
C ASN A 820 18.77 -22.19 3.80
N ALA A 821 17.61 -21.56 3.70
CA ALA A 821 17.52 -20.13 3.42
C ALA A 821 17.82 -19.28 4.67
N PRO A 822 18.13 -17.97 4.54
CA PRO A 822 18.55 -17.14 5.68
C PRO A 822 17.54 -17.06 6.83
N TRP A 823 16.24 -17.14 6.54
CA TRP A 823 15.18 -17.20 7.57
C TRP A 823 15.06 -18.56 8.26
N ASN A 824 15.98 -19.47 7.99
CA ASN A 824 16.07 -20.80 8.55
C ASN A 824 17.53 -21.14 8.95
N TRP A 825 18.41 -20.16 9.07
CA TRP A 825 19.74 -20.33 9.69
C TRP A 825 19.68 -20.15 11.19
N SER A 826 20.55 -20.83 11.91
CA SER A 826 20.74 -20.71 13.35
C SER A 826 22.21 -20.87 13.66
N ASP A 827 22.68 -20.22 14.71
CA ASP A 827 24.07 -20.36 15.18
C ASP A 827 24.17 -21.54 16.15
N GLU A 828 24.86 -22.61 15.75
CA GLU A 828 25.05 -23.80 16.59
C GLU A 828 25.88 -23.49 17.86
N ASP A 829 26.87 -22.59 17.75
CA ASP A 829 27.70 -22.12 18.86
C ASP A 829 26.94 -21.42 20.01
N GLN A 830 25.69 -20.99 19.78
CA GLN A 830 24.93 -20.20 20.74
C GLN A 830 23.78 -20.93 21.47
N ASP A 831 23.68 -22.26 21.31
CA ASP A 831 22.79 -23.18 22.06
C ASP A 831 21.41 -22.58 22.42
N GLY A 832 20.77 -21.98 21.41
CA GLY A 832 19.42 -21.41 21.49
C GLY A 832 19.32 -19.94 21.91
N THR A 833 20.42 -19.20 22.12
CA THR A 833 20.36 -17.75 22.44
C THR A 833 19.84 -16.88 21.30
N LEU A 834 20.20 -17.24 20.08
CA LEU A 834 19.64 -16.67 18.87
C LEU A 834 18.68 -17.65 18.23
N GLY A 835 17.52 -17.14 17.86
CA GLY A 835 16.52 -17.92 17.16
C GLY A 835 16.87 -18.21 15.72
N LYS A 836 16.40 -19.37 15.28
CA LYS A 836 16.40 -19.73 13.87
C LYS A 836 15.74 -18.61 13.05
N GLY A 837 16.45 -18.14 12.02
CA GLY A 837 16.04 -17.10 11.10
C GLY A 837 16.27 -15.67 11.57
N ILE A 838 16.69 -15.45 12.83
CA ILE A 838 16.90 -14.11 13.40
C ILE A 838 17.94 -13.31 12.62
N PHE A 839 18.94 -14.00 12.05
CA PHE A 839 19.92 -13.40 11.14
C PHE A 839 19.25 -12.56 10.04
N PHE A 840 18.09 -13.01 9.55
CA PHE A 840 17.36 -12.36 8.47
C PHE A 840 16.19 -11.50 8.95
N THR A 841 15.47 -11.97 9.97
CA THR A 841 14.17 -11.39 10.37
C THR A 841 14.32 -10.25 11.36
N ASP A 842 15.34 -10.28 12.21
CA ASP A 842 15.60 -9.25 13.22
C ASP A 842 17.10 -8.99 13.42
N PRO A 843 17.79 -8.46 12.40
CA PRO A 843 19.22 -8.21 12.49
C PRO A 843 19.61 -7.17 13.56
N ALA A 844 18.70 -6.26 13.95
CA ALA A 844 18.95 -5.38 15.09
C ALA A 844 19.06 -6.17 16.40
N TYR A 845 18.17 -7.12 16.63
CA TYR A 845 18.24 -8.02 17.78
C TYR A 845 19.49 -8.91 17.75
N LEU A 846 19.80 -9.49 16.58
CA LEU A 846 21.03 -10.27 16.35
C LEU A 846 22.28 -9.50 16.78
N PHE A 847 22.51 -8.33 16.17
CA PHE A 847 23.74 -7.58 16.37
C PHE A 847 23.89 -7.03 17.79
N ASP A 848 22.80 -6.68 18.49
CA ASP A 848 22.87 -6.17 19.87
C ASP A 848 23.03 -7.31 20.91
N ILE A 849 22.79 -8.58 20.51
CA ILE A 849 23.21 -9.76 21.27
C ILE A 849 24.71 -10.01 21.06
N ASP A 850 25.18 -9.96 19.82
CA ASP A 850 26.55 -10.40 19.49
C ASP A 850 27.61 -9.32 19.68
N PHE A 851 27.20 -8.05 19.65
CA PHE A 851 28.08 -6.91 19.79
C PHE A 851 27.57 -5.92 20.83
N ASN A 852 28.46 -5.56 21.74
CA ASN A 852 28.30 -4.42 22.64
C ASN A 852 28.94 -3.16 22.04
N GLY A 853 28.57 -1.98 22.53
CA GLY A 853 29.26 -0.72 22.15
C GLY A 853 28.95 -0.22 20.74
N LEU A 854 27.78 -0.58 20.20
CA LEU A 854 27.31 -0.18 18.87
C LEU A 854 26.94 1.32 18.77
N GLY A 855 26.94 2.05 19.90
CA GLY A 855 26.61 3.47 19.97
C GLY A 855 25.10 3.70 20.08
N THR A 856 24.56 4.74 19.44
CA THR A 856 23.11 4.92 19.34
C THR A 856 22.55 3.87 18.38
N PHE A 857 21.83 2.88 18.91
CA PHE A 857 21.37 1.71 18.17
C PHE A 857 19.90 1.44 18.49
N SER A 858 19.07 1.35 17.47
CA SER A 858 17.60 1.29 17.57
C SER A 858 17.08 -0.03 17.06
N HIS A 859 16.14 -0.62 17.80
CA HIS A 859 15.38 -1.81 17.42
C HIS A 859 14.09 -1.47 16.66
N GLU A 860 13.76 -0.18 16.50
CA GLU A 860 12.62 0.25 15.69
C GLU A 860 12.99 0.33 14.19
N TYR A 861 12.47 -0.63 13.43
CA TYR A 861 12.59 -0.64 11.98
C TYR A 861 11.75 0.46 11.33
N VAL A 862 12.39 1.25 10.47
CA VAL A 862 11.72 2.12 9.49
C VAL A 862 11.42 1.33 8.21
N TYR A 863 12.19 0.27 7.95
CA TYR A 863 11.93 -0.70 6.90
C TYR A 863 12.44 -2.09 7.28
N ASN A 864 11.55 -3.07 7.30
CA ASN A 864 11.89 -4.49 7.39
C ASN A 864 10.74 -5.30 6.73
N PRO A 865 10.93 -5.83 5.51
CA PRO A 865 9.92 -6.64 4.83
C PRO A 865 9.99 -8.14 5.22
N TYR A 866 11.00 -8.55 5.98
CA TYR A 866 11.39 -9.96 6.15
C TYR A 866 10.92 -10.54 7.49
N TRP A 867 9.62 -10.51 7.77
CA TRP A 867 9.05 -11.08 8.99
C TRP A 867 7.62 -11.54 8.76
N THR A 868 7.15 -12.52 9.55
CA THR A 868 5.77 -13.00 9.51
C THR A 868 4.99 -12.59 10.76
N HIS A 869 5.64 -12.56 11.92
CA HIS A 869 5.04 -12.12 13.19
C HIS A 869 5.96 -11.19 13.95
N LYS A 870 5.37 -10.16 14.54
CA LYS A 870 6.01 -9.24 15.47
C LYS A 870 5.49 -9.56 16.87
N VAL A 871 6.34 -10.09 17.73
CA VAL A 871 6.01 -10.49 19.10
C VAL A 871 6.45 -9.40 20.06
N ILE A 872 5.55 -8.95 20.93
CA ILE A 872 5.77 -7.93 21.94
C ILE A 872 5.48 -8.56 23.31
N LEU A 873 6.52 -8.75 24.11
CA LEU A 873 6.39 -9.23 25.49
C LEU A 873 6.30 -8.00 26.41
N LYS A 874 5.13 -7.74 27.01
CA LYS A 874 4.90 -6.50 27.76
C LYS A 874 5.39 -6.60 29.19
N SER A 875 4.97 -7.64 29.90
CA SER A 875 5.36 -7.86 31.30
C SER A 875 5.15 -9.29 31.75
N VAL A 876 5.91 -9.72 32.75
CA VAL A 876 5.70 -10.96 33.50
C VAL A 876 5.36 -10.63 34.95
N THR A 877 4.37 -11.31 35.53
CA THR A 877 3.95 -11.15 36.93
C THR A 877 4.06 -12.49 37.67
N PRO A 878 4.97 -12.66 38.65
CA PRO A 878 5.04 -13.88 39.44
C PRO A 878 3.90 -13.93 40.47
N LYS A 879 3.31 -15.10 40.71
CA LYS A 879 2.24 -15.31 41.72
C LYS A 879 2.72 -16.05 42.95
N VAL A 880 3.76 -16.86 42.81
CA VAL A 880 4.27 -17.75 43.86
C VAL A 880 5.75 -17.52 44.06
N TYR A 881 6.19 -18.00 45.22
CA TYR A 881 7.56 -18.02 45.66
C TYR A 881 8.14 -19.41 45.34
N LYS A 882 9.30 -19.49 44.68
CA LYS A 882 9.90 -20.75 44.20
C LYS A 882 11.37 -20.94 44.61
N ASP A 883 12.16 -19.88 44.74
CA ASP A 883 13.55 -19.93 45.26
C ASP A 883 13.70 -20.68 46.62
N PRO A 884 14.52 -21.75 46.74
CA PRO A 884 14.74 -22.47 47.99
C PRO A 884 15.44 -21.67 49.12
N SER A 885 15.93 -20.46 48.86
CA SER A 885 16.77 -19.66 49.77
C SER A 885 16.03 -18.59 50.62
N ASN A 886 14.70 -18.53 50.56
CA ASN A 886 13.81 -17.51 51.18
C ASN A 886 13.86 -16.06 50.56
N ASN A 887 14.32 -15.87 49.32
CA ASN A 887 14.24 -14.59 48.56
C ASN A 887 13.20 -14.58 47.41
N LEU A 888 12.77 -13.39 47.00
CA LEU A 888 11.74 -13.24 45.95
C LEU A 888 12.18 -13.90 44.63
N PRO A 889 11.25 -14.36 43.76
CA PRO A 889 11.62 -15.10 42.55
C PRO A 889 12.44 -14.25 41.56
N ASP A 890 13.45 -14.86 40.96
CA ASP A 890 14.32 -14.35 39.93
C ASP A 890 13.79 -14.76 38.54
N ILE A 891 12.72 -14.09 38.09
CA ILE A 891 11.97 -14.54 36.91
C ILE A 891 12.66 -14.23 35.58
N TYR A 892 12.53 -15.14 34.61
CA TYR A 892 12.82 -14.89 33.20
C TYR A 892 11.77 -15.53 32.27
N ILE A 893 11.75 -15.09 31.01
CA ILE A 893 10.84 -15.59 29.96
C ILE A 893 11.62 -16.21 28.81
N SER A 894 11.22 -17.40 28.38
CA SER A 894 11.70 -18.06 27.17
C SER A 894 10.63 -18.03 26.09
N MET A 895 11.07 -18.03 24.82
CA MET A 895 10.19 -18.06 23.66
C MET A 895 10.73 -19.07 22.65
N GLU A 896 9.93 -20.06 22.27
CA GLU A 896 10.36 -21.14 21.37
C GLU A 896 9.28 -21.49 20.34
N GLN A 897 9.69 -22.07 19.21
CA GLN A 897 8.74 -22.65 18.27
C GLN A 897 8.15 -23.94 18.85
N TYR A 898 6.83 -24.13 18.69
CA TYR A 898 6.13 -25.34 19.14
C TYR A 898 5.76 -26.26 17.96
N PRO A 899 5.85 -27.60 18.09
CA PRO A 899 6.33 -28.36 19.26
C PRO A 899 7.81 -28.13 19.53
N LEU A 900 8.20 -28.23 20.81
CA LEU A 900 9.57 -27.95 21.25
C LEU A 900 10.55 -28.92 20.58
N LYS A 901 11.44 -28.36 19.77
CA LYS A 901 12.51 -29.07 19.06
C LYS A 901 13.87 -28.41 19.27
N GLY A 902 14.04 -27.65 20.36
CA GLY A 902 15.25 -26.88 20.64
C GLY A 902 15.38 -25.56 19.87
N MET A 903 14.33 -25.14 19.17
CA MET A 903 14.30 -23.90 18.38
C MET A 903 13.82 -22.72 19.21
N ARG A 904 14.75 -22.07 19.94
CA ARG A 904 14.47 -20.95 20.84
C ARG A 904 14.69 -19.60 20.14
N TYR A 905 13.75 -18.68 20.23
CA TYR A 905 13.91 -17.30 19.76
C TYR A 905 14.47 -16.35 20.83
N ILE A 906 14.19 -16.65 22.11
CA ILE A 906 14.72 -15.95 23.28
C ILE A 906 15.15 -17.03 24.28
N SER A 907 16.42 -17.06 24.65
CA SER A 907 16.99 -18.02 25.62
C SER A 907 17.17 -17.46 27.04
N GLU A 908 17.84 -18.28 27.86
CA GLU A 908 18.26 -18.16 29.26
C GLU A 908 18.74 -16.76 29.65
N ARG A 909 17.76 -15.88 29.88
CA ARG A 909 17.88 -14.61 30.60
C ARG A 909 18.46 -13.48 29.75
N VAL A 910 18.07 -13.39 28.46
CA VAL A 910 18.15 -12.13 27.68
C VAL A 910 17.42 -10.99 28.43
N TRP A 911 16.36 -11.35 29.16
CA TRP A 911 15.79 -10.55 30.23
C TRP A 911 15.55 -11.42 31.46
N MET A 912 16.01 -10.95 32.63
CA MET A 912 15.72 -11.56 33.92
C MET A 912 15.50 -10.47 34.96
N LYS A 913 14.46 -10.63 35.78
CA LYS A 913 14.14 -9.74 36.88
C LYS A 913 14.44 -10.42 38.20
N SER A 914 15.53 -10.02 38.83
CA SER A 914 15.85 -10.50 40.17
C SER A 914 14.91 -9.93 41.23
N ASP A 915 14.68 -10.70 42.30
CA ASP A 915 13.83 -10.36 43.43
C ASP A 915 12.45 -9.79 43.00
N ALA A 916 11.82 -10.43 42.02
CA ALA A 916 10.59 -9.95 41.42
C ALA A 916 9.44 -9.98 42.43
N ALA A 917 8.94 -8.79 42.78
CA ALA A 917 7.80 -8.66 43.68
C ALA A 917 6.57 -9.43 43.18
N LEU A 918 5.99 -10.26 44.06
CA LEU A 918 4.80 -11.04 43.76
C LEU A 918 3.59 -10.15 43.44
N LEU A 919 2.77 -10.59 42.49
CA LEU A 919 1.55 -9.91 42.04
C LEU A 919 1.79 -8.49 41.49
N VAL A 920 3.04 -8.15 41.18
CA VAL A 920 3.43 -6.90 40.52
C VAL A 920 3.91 -7.22 39.10
N PRO A 921 3.38 -6.54 38.06
CA PRO A 921 3.86 -6.72 36.69
C PRO A 921 5.23 -6.09 36.51
N HIS A 922 6.19 -6.89 36.06
CA HIS A 922 7.54 -6.46 35.71
C HIS A 922 7.68 -6.36 34.20
N THR A 923 7.99 -5.17 33.69
CA THR A 923 8.12 -4.93 32.25
C THR A 923 9.29 -5.74 31.68
N VAL A 924 9.02 -6.51 30.62
CA VAL A 924 10.08 -7.21 29.88
C VAL A 924 10.88 -6.18 29.10
N LYS A 925 12.21 -6.21 29.26
CA LYS A 925 13.15 -5.37 28.52
C LYS A 925 14.36 -6.22 28.17
N PHE A 926 14.50 -6.62 26.92
CA PHE A 926 15.68 -7.34 26.46
C PHE A 926 16.93 -6.51 26.75
N GLY A 927 17.92 -7.15 27.38
CA GLY A 927 19.08 -6.48 27.92
C GLY A 927 18.77 -5.44 29.01
N GLY A 928 17.67 -5.57 29.75
CA GLY A 928 17.36 -4.85 31.00
C GLY A 928 17.65 -5.69 32.26
N ASP A 929 17.42 -5.11 33.45
CA ASP A 929 17.60 -5.72 34.80
C ASP A 929 18.88 -6.59 34.96
N GLN A 930 18.87 -7.68 35.75
CA GLN A 930 20.02 -8.59 35.90
C GLN A 930 20.12 -9.48 34.66
N LYS A 931 21.34 -9.73 34.19
CA LYS A 931 21.61 -10.52 32.99
C LYS A 931 22.65 -11.59 33.30
N THR A 932 22.53 -12.74 32.69
CA THR A 932 23.56 -13.79 32.74
C THR A 932 24.31 -13.93 31.41
N ALA A 933 23.67 -13.56 30.30
CA ALA A 933 24.33 -13.31 29.03
C ALA A 933 25.13 -12.00 29.14
N ASN A 934 26.40 -11.96 28.73
CA ASN A 934 27.24 -10.74 28.73
C ASN A 934 26.79 -9.68 27.70
N THR A 935 25.48 -9.58 27.45
CA THR A 935 24.84 -8.78 26.42
C THR A 935 24.33 -7.47 27.00
N THR A 936 24.72 -6.36 26.41
CA THR A 936 24.24 -5.02 26.78
C THR A 936 23.53 -4.40 25.60
N PHE A 937 22.22 -4.61 25.56
CA PHE A 937 21.37 -3.94 24.60
C PHE A 937 21.57 -2.43 24.69
N SER A 938 21.93 -1.86 23.55
CA SER A 938 22.25 -0.45 23.38
C SER A 938 21.00 0.44 23.56
N GLU A 939 19.81 -0.11 23.28
CA GLU A 939 18.50 0.48 23.60
C GLU A 939 17.55 -0.60 24.13
N PRO A 940 16.78 -0.34 25.21
CA PRO A 940 15.79 -1.31 25.69
C PRO A 940 14.70 -1.57 24.65
N THR A 941 14.46 -2.84 24.34
CA THR A 941 13.35 -3.31 23.51
C THR A 941 12.62 -4.45 24.21
N ASN A 942 11.42 -4.76 23.77
CA ASN A 942 10.63 -5.90 24.21
C ASN A 942 9.90 -6.57 23.05
N THR A 943 10.40 -6.29 21.84
CA THR A 943 9.81 -6.65 20.56
C THR A 943 10.79 -7.54 19.82
N LEU A 944 10.29 -8.61 19.21
CA LEU A 944 11.05 -9.47 18.31
C LEU A 944 10.31 -9.71 17.00
N TYR A 945 11.02 -9.68 15.89
CA TYR A 945 10.51 -9.99 14.56
C TYR A 945 10.92 -11.41 14.15
N ILE A 946 9.95 -12.29 13.94
CA ILE A 946 10.18 -13.71 13.60
C ILE A 946 9.55 -14.09 12.27
N ALA A 947 10.05 -15.17 11.67
CA ALA A 947 9.43 -15.84 10.54
C ALA A 947 9.06 -17.28 10.90
N VAL A 948 7.88 -17.71 10.44
CA VAL A 948 7.32 -19.04 10.70
C VAL A 948 6.63 -19.59 9.46
N SER A 949 6.51 -20.92 9.40
CA SER A 949 5.77 -21.61 8.33
C SER A 949 4.29 -21.23 8.32
N ASN A 950 3.62 -21.47 7.19
CA ASN A 950 2.16 -21.38 7.07
C ASN A 950 1.43 -22.67 7.49
N ILE A 951 2.14 -23.69 7.99
CA ILE A 951 1.57 -24.99 8.34
C ILE A 951 1.44 -25.08 9.87
N ASN A 952 0.24 -24.79 10.38
CA ASN A 952 -0.11 -24.79 11.82
C ASN A 952 1.00 -24.18 12.72
N PRO A 953 1.39 -22.91 12.48
CA PRO A 953 2.46 -22.27 13.25
C PRO A 953 2.03 -22.03 14.70
N LEU A 954 2.88 -22.44 15.64
CA LEU A 954 2.63 -22.33 17.06
C LEU A 954 3.86 -21.73 17.78
N LEU A 955 3.61 -20.82 18.71
CA LEU A 955 4.64 -20.19 19.54
C LEU A 955 4.46 -20.57 21.00
N TRP A 956 5.51 -21.04 21.65
CA TRP A 956 5.52 -21.34 23.08
C TRP A 956 6.18 -20.22 23.86
N LEU A 957 5.50 -19.76 24.92
CA LEU A 957 6.03 -18.80 25.89
C LEU A 957 6.03 -19.45 27.27
N GLU A 958 7.19 -19.47 27.92
CA GLU A 958 7.37 -20.08 29.25
C GLU A 958 8.03 -19.10 30.22
N VAL A 959 7.61 -19.15 31.49
CA VAL A 959 8.22 -18.41 32.59
C VAL A 959 8.86 -19.39 33.56
N LYS A 960 10.07 -19.05 34.00
CA LYS A 960 10.84 -19.80 34.99
C LYS A 960 11.37 -18.88 36.09
N ASP A 961 11.57 -19.45 37.27
CA ASP A 961 12.34 -18.87 38.37
C ASP A 961 13.80 -19.35 38.24
N TYR A 962 14.77 -18.44 38.29
CA TYR A 962 16.17 -18.78 38.14
C TYR A 962 16.77 -19.27 39.46
N ASP A 963 17.44 -20.42 39.41
CA ASP A 963 18.15 -20.97 40.56
C ASP A 963 19.65 -21.13 40.27
N ALA A 964 20.49 -20.40 40.99
CA ALA A 964 21.95 -20.48 40.77
C ALA A 964 22.58 -21.81 41.21
N SER A 965 21.90 -22.58 42.05
CA SER A 965 22.41 -23.82 42.67
C SER A 965 21.63 -25.09 42.33
N ASP A 966 20.53 -24.99 41.57
CA ASP A 966 19.70 -26.11 41.13
C ASP A 966 19.12 -25.82 39.73
N ALA A 967 18.27 -26.70 39.19
CA ALA A 967 17.56 -26.46 37.94
C ALA A 967 16.47 -25.39 38.09
N ASP A 968 16.37 -24.50 37.11
CA ASP A 968 15.37 -23.43 37.06
C ASP A 968 13.93 -23.96 37.23
N ASP A 969 13.18 -23.27 38.08
CA ASP A 969 11.86 -23.68 38.54
C ASP A 969 10.76 -23.27 37.54
N TYR A 970 10.01 -24.24 37.00
CA TYR A 970 8.91 -23.95 36.07
C TYR A 970 7.76 -23.18 36.75
N MET A 971 7.37 -22.03 36.17
CA MET A 971 6.26 -21.18 36.66
C MET A 971 5.05 -21.12 35.73
N GLY A 972 5.10 -21.82 34.59
CA GLY A 972 3.97 -21.91 33.65
C GLY A 972 4.33 -21.57 32.21
N SER A 973 3.46 -21.99 31.29
CA SER A 973 3.62 -21.67 29.87
C SER A 973 2.28 -21.60 29.12
N ILE A 974 2.32 -20.99 27.94
CA ILE A 974 1.19 -20.88 27.00
C ILE A 974 1.67 -21.16 25.58
N VAL A 975 0.78 -21.73 24.75
CA VAL A 975 0.99 -21.90 23.30
C VAL A 975 0.06 -20.96 22.55
N LEU A 976 0.59 -20.23 21.57
CA LEU A 976 -0.15 -19.27 20.75
C LEU A 976 -0.24 -19.77 19.30
N PRO A 977 -1.45 -19.94 18.73
CA PRO A 977 -1.62 -20.32 17.34
C PRO A 977 -1.53 -19.12 16.39
N LEU A 978 -0.42 -19.00 15.69
CA LEU A 978 -0.05 -17.79 14.94
C LEU A 978 -0.86 -17.58 13.65
N ASP A 979 -1.58 -18.60 13.17
CA ASP A 979 -2.44 -18.55 11.98
C ASP A 979 -3.85 -18.01 12.24
N THR A 980 -4.05 -17.33 13.37
CA THR A 980 -5.35 -16.77 13.81
C THR A 980 -5.49 -15.26 13.61
N GLY A 981 -4.41 -14.58 13.21
CA GLY A 981 -4.30 -13.12 13.10
C GLY A 981 -3.69 -12.52 14.36
N ASN A 982 -3.95 -11.23 14.62
CA ASN A 982 -3.39 -10.56 15.80
C ASN A 982 -3.92 -11.17 17.11
N ILE A 983 -3.01 -11.54 18.01
CA ILE A 983 -3.32 -12.12 19.33
C ILE A 983 -2.79 -11.16 20.39
N ALA A 984 -3.62 -10.76 21.34
CA ALA A 984 -3.15 -10.01 22.51
C ALA A 984 -3.90 -10.49 23.75
N GLY A 985 -3.19 -10.61 24.86
CA GLY A 985 -3.80 -11.14 26.07
C GLY A 985 -2.88 -11.15 27.27
N LYS A 986 -3.49 -11.47 28.42
CA LYS A 986 -2.81 -11.77 29.67
C LYS A 986 -3.05 -13.24 30.00
N ALA A 987 -2.08 -14.08 29.72
CA ALA A 987 -2.15 -15.51 30.05
C ALA A 987 -2.07 -15.66 31.57
N ASP A 988 -3.19 -16.05 32.19
CA ASP A 988 -3.25 -16.28 33.63
C ASP A 988 -2.80 -17.71 33.97
N LEU A 989 -1.49 -17.92 34.08
CA LEU A 989 -0.90 -19.23 34.34
C LEU A 989 -1.04 -19.59 35.83
N LYS A 990 -0.75 -20.85 36.15
CA LYS A 990 -0.84 -21.36 37.53
C LYS A 990 0.02 -20.52 38.50
N GLU A 991 1.23 -20.16 38.09
CA GLU A 991 2.26 -19.58 38.97
C GLU A 991 2.80 -18.22 38.47
N ALA A 992 2.40 -17.77 37.27
CA ALA A 992 2.75 -16.48 36.70
C ALA A 992 1.64 -15.89 35.80
N ILE A 993 1.81 -14.65 35.34
CA ILE A 993 0.99 -14.02 34.28
C ILE A 993 1.93 -13.49 33.20
N ILE A 994 1.65 -13.82 31.94
CA ILE A 994 2.37 -13.27 30.77
C ILE A 994 1.45 -12.28 30.04
N ASP A 995 1.85 -11.01 29.94
CA ASP A 995 1.19 -9.99 29.11
C ASP A 995 1.91 -9.87 27.77
N TYR A 996 1.21 -10.14 26.67
CA TYR A 996 1.81 -10.24 25.35
C TYR A 996 0.89 -9.66 24.26
N GLU A 997 1.51 -9.32 23.14
CA GLU A 997 0.84 -8.97 21.89
C GLU A 997 1.65 -9.53 20.72
N VAL A 998 0.98 -10.23 19.82
CA VAL A 998 1.53 -10.78 18.58
C VAL A 998 0.77 -10.14 17.44
N ILE A 999 1.51 -9.45 16.58
CA ILE A 999 0.98 -8.82 15.37
C ILE A 999 1.39 -9.69 14.19
N THR A 1000 0.41 -10.14 13.42
CA THR A 1000 0.64 -10.92 12.20
C THR A 1000 0.88 -9.97 11.03
N ASN A 1001 1.90 -10.27 10.21
CA ASN A 1001 2.16 -9.55 8.98
C ASN A 1001 0.97 -9.70 8.03
N GLN A 1002 0.60 -8.63 7.31
CA GLN A 1002 -0.55 -8.62 6.40
C GLN A 1002 -0.42 -9.65 5.26
N ASN A 1003 0.81 -10.01 4.88
CA ASN A 1003 1.08 -10.98 3.82
C ASN A 1003 1.10 -12.44 4.33
N PHE A 1004 0.90 -12.66 5.64
CA PHE A 1004 0.88 -14.00 6.21
C PHE A 1004 -0.46 -14.70 5.95
N PRO A 1005 -0.48 -15.92 5.39
CA PRO A 1005 -1.71 -16.66 5.15
C PRO A 1005 -2.32 -17.15 6.46
N LEU A 1006 -3.53 -16.67 6.78
CA LEU A 1006 -4.30 -17.15 7.94
C LEU A 1006 -4.98 -18.49 7.65
N ALA A 1007 -5.28 -19.24 8.71
CA ALA A 1007 -6.12 -20.43 8.60
C ALA A 1007 -7.54 -20.06 8.12
N PRO A 1008 -8.28 -21.01 7.51
CA PRO A 1008 -9.68 -20.81 7.17
C PRO A 1008 -10.53 -20.36 8.36
N GLU A 1009 -11.45 -19.40 8.16
CA GLU A 1009 -12.35 -18.95 9.24
C GLU A 1009 -13.20 -20.11 9.80
N GLY A 1010 -13.24 -20.19 11.13
CA GLY A 1010 -14.06 -21.13 11.89
C GLY A 1010 -13.48 -21.46 13.27
N VAL A 1011 -14.07 -22.47 13.90
CA VAL A 1011 -13.69 -22.96 15.23
C VAL A 1011 -13.12 -24.37 15.08
N TYR A 1012 -11.84 -24.53 15.35
CA TYR A 1012 -11.13 -25.79 15.30
C TYR A 1012 -11.12 -26.39 16.70
N ILE A 1013 -11.69 -27.59 16.85
CA ILE A 1013 -11.61 -28.37 18.09
C ILE A 1013 -10.64 -29.52 17.89
N TYR A 1014 -9.67 -29.65 18.80
CA TYR A 1014 -8.58 -30.62 18.72
C TYR A 1014 -8.73 -31.70 19.78
N LYS A 1015 -8.31 -32.92 19.43
CA LYS A 1015 -8.31 -34.05 20.38
C LYS A 1015 -7.20 -33.98 21.41
N ASP A 1016 -6.11 -33.30 21.09
CA ASP A 1016 -4.98 -33.12 22.00
C ASP A 1016 -4.86 -31.67 22.46
N VAL A 1017 -4.08 -31.44 23.52
CA VAL A 1017 -3.77 -30.10 24.04
C VAL A 1017 -2.90 -29.32 23.04
N ASN A 1018 -2.82 -28.00 23.20
CA ASN A 1018 -1.93 -27.11 22.43
C ASN A 1018 -2.16 -27.16 20.91
N PHE A 1019 -3.41 -27.28 20.47
CA PHE A 1019 -3.83 -27.23 19.06
C PHE A 1019 -3.14 -28.30 18.20
N SER A 1020 -2.96 -29.48 18.79
CA SER A 1020 -2.27 -30.62 18.17
C SER A 1020 -3.22 -31.80 17.98
N GLY A 1021 -2.78 -32.78 17.19
CA GLY A 1021 -3.56 -33.99 16.92
C GLY A 1021 -4.72 -33.79 15.94
N PRO A 1022 -5.60 -34.81 15.83
CA PRO A 1022 -6.79 -34.75 14.98
C PRO A 1022 -7.72 -33.60 15.40
N TYR A 1023 -8.26 -32.89 14.41
CA TYR A 1023 -9.16 -31.77 14.64
C TYR A 1023 -10.41 -31.83 13.77
N THR A 1024 -11.44 -31.10 14.20
CA THR A 1024 -12.65 -30.85 13.40
C THR A 1024 -12.88 -29.35 13.30
N LEU A 1025 -13.08 -28.86 12.07
CA LEU A 1025 -13.45 -27.46 11.80
C LEU A 1025 -14.97 -27.29 11.86
N LEU A 1026 -15.42 -26.38 12.70
CA LEU A 1026 -16.83 -26.04 12.92
C LEU A 1026 -17.12 -24.60 12.47
N LYS A 1027 -18.19 -24.43 11.68
CA LYS A 1027 -18.68 -23.09 11.27
C LYS A 1027 -20.01 -22.71 11.94
N HIS A 1028 -20.64 -23.67 12.63
CA HIS A 1028 -21.96 -23.54 13.22
C HIS A 1028 -22.02 -24.29 14.56
N SER A 1029 -23.01 -23.95 15.39
CA SER A 1029 -23.24 -24.63 16.67
C SER A 1029 -23.51 -26.13 16.46
N VAL A 1030 -22.98 -26.97 17.36
CA VAL A 1030 -23.20 -28.42 17.35
C VAL A 1030 -23.81 -28.82 18.68
N ALA A 1031 -25.04 -29.35 18.64
CA ALA A 1031 -25.79 -29.73 19.83
C ALA A 1031 -25.33 -31.05 20.44
N ASN A 1032 -24.68 -31.94 19.68
CA ASN A 1032 -24.21 -33.22 20.21
C ASN A 1032 -22.93 -33.65 19.48
N PHE A 1033 -21.81 -33.72 20.19
CA PHE A 1033 -20.52 -34.04 19.59
C PHE A 1033 -20.41 -35.50 19.13
N LYS A 1034 -21.33 -36.39 19.53
CA LYS A 1034 -21.40 -37.76 18.98
C LYS A 1034 -21.62 -37.75 17.48
N ASP A 1035 -22.34 -36.75 16.97
CA ASP A 1035 -22.68 -36.61 15.55
C ASP A 1035 -21.46 -36.27 14.68
N ILE A 1036 -20.38 -35.79 15.31
CA ILE A 1036 -19.12 -35.41 14.65
C ILE A 1036 -17.91 -36.21 15.15
N GLY A 1037 -18.12 -37.24 15.98
CA GLY A 1037 -17.04 -38.09 16.50
C GLY A 1037 -16.07 -37.41 17.47
N MET A 1038 -16.51 -36.34 18.15
CA MET A 1038 -15.69 -35.53 19.07
C MET A 1038 -16.17 -35.54 20.53
N ASN A 1039 -17.19 -36.33 20.86
CA ASN A 1039 -17.80 -36.37 22.20
C ASN A 1039 -16.80 -36.80 23.27
N ASP A 1040 -16.59 -35.98 24.29
CA ASP A 1040 -15.70 -36.27 25.41
C ASP A 1040 -14.25 -36.57 24.94
N THR A 1041 -13.78 -35.81 23.94
CA THR A 1041 -12.42 -35.96 23.39
C THR A 1041 -11.73 -34.63 23.08
N VAL A 1042 -12.35 -33.49 23.35
CA VAL A 1042 -11.78 -32.18 22.97
C VAL A 1042 -10.87 -31.67 24.09
N SER A 1043 -9.61 -31.42 23.74
CA SER A 1043 -8.56 -30.96 24.66
C SER A 1043 -8.07 -29.54 24.39
N SER A 1044 -8.22 -29.00 23.18
CA SER A 1044 -7.91 -27.57 22.88
C SER A 1044 -8.74 -26.99 21.75
N ILE A 1045 -8.78 -25.65 21.65
CA ILE A 1045 -9.65 -24.93 20.71
C ILE A 1045 -8.99 -23.70 20.07
N LYS A 1046 -8.95 -23.68 18.73
CA LYS A 1046 -8.46 -22.52 17.95
C LYS A 1046 -9.62 -21.81 17.26
N ILE A 1047 -9.71 -20.49 17.42
CA ILE A 1047 -10.81 -19.68 16.88
C ILE A 1047 -10.22 -18.71 15.86
N VAL A 1048 -10.60 -18.86 14.58
CA VAL A 1048 -10.13 -18.02 13.48
C VAL A 1048 -11.30 -17.19 12.96
N GLY A 1049 -11.20 -15.86 13.10
CA GLY A 1049 -12.25 -14.93 12.68
C GLY A 1049 -13.20 -14.53 13.82
N PRO A 1050 -14.27 -13.77 13.50
CA PRO A 1050 -15.06 -13.06 14.49
C PRO A 1050 -16.14 -13.95 15.14
N TYR A 1051 -15.74 -14.96 15.92
CA TYR A 1051 -16.66 -15.88 16.59
C TYR A 1051 -16.72 -15.65 18.11
N ASP A 1052 -17.92 -15.71 18.67
CA ASP A 1052 -18.16 -15.98 20.09
C ASP A 1052 -18.47 -17.46 20.26
N VAL A 1053 -17.74 -18.11 21.17
CA VAL A 1053 -17.78 -19.55 21.36
C VAL A 1053 -18.04 -19.88 22.81
N ILE A 1054 -19.03 -20.75 23.07
CA ILE A 1054 -19.32 -21.29 24.39
C ILE A 1054 -19.36 -22.81 24.29
N GLY A 1055 -18.45 -23.49 25.00
CA GLY A 1055 -18.42 -24.94 25.11
C GLY A 1055 -19.24 -25.44 26.31
N TYR A 1056 -19.75 -26.66 26.22
CA TYR A 1056 -20.60 -27.30 27.23
C TYR A 1056 -20.18 -28.75 27.48
N SER A 1057 -20.21 -29.18 28.75
CA SER A 1057 -19.84 -30.55 29.13
C SER A 1057 -20.86 -31.61 28.69
N ASP A 1058 -22.11 -31.22 28.48
CA ASP A 1058 -23.18 -32.14 28.12
C ASP A 1058 -23.75 -31.78 26.75
N ALA A 1059 -24.45 -32.73 26.12
CA ALA A 1059 -25.19 -32.48 24.88
C ALA A 1059 -26.33 -31.46 25.09
N ASN A 1060 -26.80 -30.85 24.00
CA ASN A 1060 -27.87 -29.87 23.92
C ASN A 1060 -27.62 -28.57 24.70
N PHE A 1061 -26.34 -28.17 24.83
CA PHE A 1061 -25.92 -26.93 25.47
C PHE A 1061 -26.25 -26.87 26.97
N THR A 1062 -26.11 -28.00 27.67
CA THR A 1062 -26.35 -28.12 29.12
C THR A 1062 -25.08 -28.53 29.87
N GLY A 1063 -25.17 -28.66 31.20
CA GLY A 1063 -24.02 -29.02 32.04
C GLY A 1063 -23.14 -27.82 32.37
N ARG A 1064 -21.86 -28.09 32.63
CA ARG A 1064 -20.85 -27.05 32.88
C ARG A 1064 -20.51 -26.37 31.57
N PHE A 1065 -20.22 -25.07 31.61
CA PHE A 1065 -19.90 -24.31 30.41
C PHE A 1065 -18.79 -23.30 30.67
N ALA A 1066 -18.12 -22.89 29.60
CA ALA A 1066 -17.15 -21.81 29.61
C ALA A 1066 -17.20 -21.04 28.27
N PRO A 1067 -17.11 -19.69 28.29
CA PRO A 1067 -16.74 -18.95 27.09
C PRO A 1067 -15.30 -19.34 26.72
N LEU A 1068 -15.05 -19.57 25.43
CA LEU A 1068 -13.76 -20.06 24.95
C LEU A 1068 -13.06 -19.00 24.10
N VAL A 1069 -11.74 -18.89 24.27
CA VAL A 1069 -10.85 -18.05 23.46
C VAL A 1069 -9.82 -18.90 22.74
N THR A 1070 -9.14 -18.33 21.73
CA THR A 1070 -8.25 -19.10 20.83
C THR A 1070 -7.01 -19.70 21.50
N THR A 1071 -6.74 -19.37 22.77
CA THR A 1071 -5.58 -19.85 23.52
C THR A 1071 -5.93 -20.91 24.57
N ASP A 1072 -7.19 -21.36 24.62
CA ASP A 1072 -7.65 -22.24 25.69
C ASP A 1072 -7.28 -23.72 25.44
N ASN A 1073 -6.65 -24.31 26.45
CA ASN A 1073 -6.69 -25.75 26.70
C ASN A 1073 -7.91 -26.04 27.58
N ILE A 1074 -8.73 -27.03 27.21
CA ILE A 1074 -10.05 -27.24 27.84
C ILE A 1074 -9.93 -27.60 29.32
N ASP A 1075 -8.85 -28.27 29.73
CA ASP A 1075 -8.56 -28.58 31.14
C ASP A 1075 -8.47 -27.34 32.05
N SER A 1076 -8.05 -26.20 31.50
CA SER A 1076 -7.97 -24.93 32.23
C SER A 1076 -9.32 -24.24 32.42
N THR A 1077 -10.39 -24.77 31.82
CA THR A 1077 -11.74 -24.20 31.84
C THR A 1077 -12.65 -24.95 32.81
N ASN A 1078 -13.83 -24.39 33.10
CA ASN A 1078 -14.85 -25.06 33.92
C ASN A 1078 -15.42 -26.35 33.27
N ILE A 1079 -15.13 -26.62 32.00
CA ILE A 1079 -15.60 -27.81 31.29
C ILE A 1079 -14.78 -29.04 31.71
N LYS A 1080 -13.45 -28.89 31.91
CA LYS A 1080 -12.43 -29.94 32.11
C LYS A 1080 -12.09 -30.75 30.86
N ASN A 1081 -10.88 -31.32 30.85
CA ASN A 1081 -10.34 -32.04 29.70
C ASN A 1081 -11.23 -33.21 29.28
N ASP A 1082 -11.40 -33.38 27.97
CA ASP A 1082 -12.13 -34.52 27.40
C ASP A 1082 -13.56 -34.68 27.95
N GLU A 1083 -14.19 -33.58 28.37
CA GLU A 1083 -15.58 -33.60 28.86
C GLU A 1083 -16.53 -32.79 27.95
N MET A 1084 -16.06 -32.16 26.88
CA MET A 1084 -16.92 -31.33 26.03
C MET A 1084 -17.82 -32.19 25.12
N SER A 1085 -19.13 -31.91 25.14
CA SER A 1085 -20.15 -32.65 24.39
C SER A 1085 -21.06 -31.78 23.51
N SER A 1086 -21.03 -30.45 23.65
CA SER A 1086 -21.70 -29.53 22.71
C SER A 1086 -21.07 -28.14 22.68
N ILE A 1087 -21.32 -27.37 21.62
CA ILE A 1087 -20.73 -26.03 21.42
C ILE A 1087 -21.69 -25.07 20.75
N ARG A 1088 -21.80 -23.86 21.29
CA ARG A 1088 -22.48 -22.73 20.63
C ARG A 1088 -21.46 -21.84 19.96
N ILE A 1089 -21.67 -21.58 18.67
CA ILE A 1089 -20.85 -20.70 17.85
C ILE A 1089 -21.75 -19.62 17.27
N THR A 1090 -21.42 -18.36 17.56
CA THR A 1090 -22.12 -17.18 17.05
C THR A 1090 -21.11 -16.28 16.34
N ARG A 1091 -21.38 -15.88 15.10
CA ARG A 1091 -20.54 -14.90 14.39
C ARG A 1091 -20.89 -13.49 14.87
N LYS A 1092 -19.89 -12.68 15.21
CA LYS A 1092 -20.02 -11.30 15.71
C LYS A 1092 -20.47 -10.31 14.64
#